data_AF-A0AAD2JMG8-F1
#
_entry.id   AF-A0AAD2JMG8-F1
#
_cell.length_a   1.000
_cell.length_b   1.000
_cell.length_c   1.000
_cell.angle_alpha   90.00
_cell.angle_beta   90.00
_cell.angle_gamma   90.00
#
_symmetry.space_group_name_H-M   'P 1'
#
loop_
_entity.id
_entity.type
_entity.pdbx_description
1 polymer ?
#
loop_
_entity_poly.entity_id
_entity_poly.type
_entity_poly.pdbx_seq_one_letter_code
_entity_poly.pdbx_strand_id
1 'polypeptide(L)'
;MRGRPSYSGVRIASLSLILLLLSQCSTIIQGYKFALVPKRVNSIFFAATKDGCMDRAKFLSSQQGVDIECLYTGPSDFDPDGTQQAEIVQSLIDQGDIDGLSISILKAEPMRPVIQNAIAKGIPVVTFDSDDPQSGRASYIGTDNFFFGEQLGKVLIQIKPTGGNYMILSDQTPNVMARENGVRASLQQEAKTVWNELSGVSPLDAKGNYTYAIDLMRNAIRNHNVTAIVPVVGGPMFLGDLWTELVEEFPKVIFVVADGLQVQLDFLARGKVAGLVAQLPYNMGSMSMDSLFSLKTLALAGHEAKIPDFQGTNVLEHVMVPLILPDLTVNQNHLGDLKYIGFALFGVICLTSLFFLSWTFVNRSVRVVQAAQPGFLALVAVGVLIMGSSILPLSFDDSASDYTQELGDLRCMTIPWMLFIGFTLIFAALFAKLWRINHLFQSSARFKRVTLKATDVMIPMGILLTANAATLLWWTLADPLTFRRSDLEGTDAWNRVIATWGGCLSDDPFPYSMVLGLLNVGVMVVASWQAYRARKIKSEFAESKFVAMALVSMLQVSLIGMPLLVLVRNDPRAWYWTMSLMIFIICMVVLLVIFIPKMNHVRKHAMHNDASQRKIIADSIRQTQNNLNSDSQARGSQTLHRRSVPYSNDLSTSFVGTLGANDGSNHWMAKESSAVPSAASSVSSHASQSTPQGSPERSSLTPPIGLPAVPELSLDNPEPSSTASIIAPGSIKSYLGGPSSSNSTSRNEEANNEARNETPPTSDEDRSGGLEDDNV
;
A
#
# COMPACT_ATOMS: atom_id res chain seq x y z
N MET A 1 -60.68 29.39 45.41
CA MET A 1 -59.60 30.36 45.75
C MET A 1 -58.26 29.61 45.78
N ARG A 2 -57.11 30.31 45.86
CA ARG A 2 -55.77 29.67 45.80
C ARG A 2 -55.33 29.13 47.17
N GLY A 3 -54.56 28.04 47.18
CA GLY A 3 -53.74 27.59 48.30
C GLY A 3 -52.61 26.68 47.78
N ARG A 4 -51.36 26.94 48.19
CA ARG A 4 -50.18 26.10 47.89
C ARG A 4 -49.56 25.63 49.21
N PRO A 5 -49.16 24.35 49.35
CA PRO A 5 -48.26 23.91 50.42
C PRO A 5 -46.80 24.32 50.12
N SER A 6 -45.95 24.33 51.15
CA SER A 6 -44.56 24.80 51.08
C SER A 6 -43.54 23.70 50.74
N TYR A 7 -42.45 24.08 50.06
CA TYR A 7 -41.27 23.25 49.82
C TYR A 7 -40.04 23.85 50.52
N SER A 8 -39.74 23.38 51.74
CA SER A 8 -38.58 23.87 52.51
C SER A 8 -37.65 22.79 53.07
N GLY A 9 -38.00 21.49 52.96
CA GLY A 9 -37.21 20.41 53.59
C GLY A 9 -36.04 19.84 52.74
N VAL A 10 -36.05 20.01 51.42
CA VAL A 10 -35.21 19.17 50.51
C VAL A 10 -33.80 19.76 50.24
N ARG A 11 -33.56 21.04 50.56
CA ARG A 11 -32.33 21.75 50.18
C ARG A 11 -31.14 21.61 51.15
N ILE A 12 -31.35 21.08 52.36
CA ILE A 12 -30.27 21.01 53.37
C ILE A 12 -29.51 19.69 53.27
N ALA A 13 -30.22 18.55 53.21
CA ALA A 13 -29.59 17.22 53.11
C ALA A 13 -28.74 17.03 51.84
N SER A 14 -29.04 17.76 50.78
CA SER A 14 -28.31 17.70 49.50
C SER A 14 -27.00 18.48 49.50
N LEU A 15 -26.82 19.49 50.36
CA LEU A 15 -25.54 20.21 50.47
C LEU A 15 -24.50 19.42 51.26
N SER A 16 -24.90 18.77 52.36
CA SER A 16 -23.98 18.01 53.23
C SER A 16 -23.31 16.82 52.52
N LEU A 17 -24.03 16.16 51.61
CA LEU A 17 -23.48 15.05 50.83
C LEU A 17 -22.44 15.50 49.80
N ILE A 18 -22.65 16.67 49.17
CA ILE A 18 -21.68 17.28 48.24
C ILE A 18 -20.42 17.70 48.99
N LEU A 19 -20.54 18.26 50.20
CA LEU A 19 -19.38 18.67 50.99
C LEU A 19 -18.54 17.49 51.48
N LEU A 20 -19.13 16.34 51.80
CA LEU A 20 -18.38 15.12 52.14
C LEU A 20 -17.62 14.54 50.92
N LEU A 21 -18.22 14.58 49.73
CA LEU A 21 -17.58 14.11 48.49
C LEU A 21 -16.40 14.99 48.03
N LEU A 22 -16.33 16.24 48.49
CA LEU A 22 -15.20 17.14 48.25
C LEU A 22 -14.07 17.02 49.28
N SER A 23 -14.19 16.11 50.25
CA SER A 23 -13.21 15.91 51.34
C SER A 23 -12.27 14.71 51.14
N GLN A 24 -12.19 14.15 49.93
CA GLN A 24 -11.26 13.08 49.59
C GLN A 24 -10.38 13.49 48.40
N CYS A 25 -9.11 13.07 48.43
CA CYS A 25 -8.08 13.41 47.45
C CYS A 25 -7.88 14.91 47.18
N SER A 26 -7.39 15.63 48.20
CA SER A 26 -6.22 16.48 47.96
C SER A 26 -5.02 15.57 47.68
N THR A 27 -4.96 14.97 46.49
CA THR A 27 -3.79 14.23 46.05
C THR A 27 -2.62 15.21 46.04
N ILE A 28 -1.59 14.96 46.84
CA ILE A 28 -0.33 15.67 46.69
C ILE A 28 0.16 15.35 45.26
N ILE A 29 0.26 16.38 44.42
CA ILE A 29 0.84 16.26 43.10
C ILE A 29 2.34 16.06 43.32
N GLN A 30 2.73 14.80 43.55
CA GLN A 30 4.11 14.42 43.77
C GLN A 30 4.87 14.62 42.47
N GLY A 31 5.65 15.70 42.43
CA GLY A 31 6.60 15.92 41.34
C GLY A 31 7.67 14.82 41.32
N TYR A 32 8.26 14.61 40.15
CA TYR A 32 9.31 13.61 39.94
C TYR A 32 10.63 14.28 39.59
N LYS A 33 11.72 13.90 40.27
CA LYS A 33 13.06 14.45 40.03
C LYS A 33 14.00 13.38 39.51
N PHE A 34 14.40 13.48 38.25
CA PHE A 34 15.27 12.50 37.61
C PHE A 34 16.67 13.07 37.37
N ALA A 35 17.70 12.36 37.82
CA ALA A 35 19.08 12.82 37.70
C ALA A 35 19.75 12.27 36.43
N LEU A 36 20.34 13.15 35.63
CA LEU A 36 21.12 12.84 34.43
C LEU A 36 22.60 13.14 34.69
N VAL A 37 23.42 12.07 34.72
CA VAL A 37 24.82 12.12 35.15
C VAL A 37 25.77 11.80 33.98
N PRO A 38 26.36 12.81 33.31
CA PRO A 38 27.35 12.60 32.26
C PRO A 38 28.73 12.22 32.83
N LYS A 39 29.66 11.83 31.95
CA LYS A 39 31.09 11.69 32.28
C LYS A 39 31.74 13.02 32.68
N ARG A 40 31.27 14.14 32.11
CA ARG A 40 31.67 15.52 32.47
C ARG A 40 30.56 16.51 32.12
N VAL A 41 30.16 17.37 33.05
CA VAL A 41 29.08 18.35 32.79
C VAL A 41 29.45 19.43 31.77
N ASN A 42 30.74 19.76 31.67
CA ASN A 42 31.31 20.79 30.79
C ASN A 42 31.59 20.33 29.35
N SER A 43 31.05 19.19 28.90
CA SER A 43 31.22 18.69 27.53
C SER A 43 30.17 19.26 26.58
N ILE A 44 30.60 19.73 25.40
CA ILE A 44 29.71 20.20 24.32
C ILE A 44 28.72 19.08 23.89
N PHE A 45 29.18 17.82 23.90
CA PHE A 45 28.34 16.66 23.60
C PHE A 45 27.21 16.48 24.64
N PHE A 46 27.55 16.51 25.93
CA PHE A 46 26.58 16.30 27.01
C PHE A 46 25.67 17.53 27.27
N ALA A 47 26.07 18.72 26.82
CA ALA A 47 25.18 19.89 26.79
C ALA A 47 23.92 19.62 25.94
N ALA A 48 24.06 18.99 24.77
CA ALA A 48 22.90 18.60 23.96
C ALA A 48 22.02 17.55 24.68
N THR A 49 22.61 16.63 25.44
CA THR A 49 21.87 15.66 26.26
C THR A 49 21.11 16.32 27.41
N LYS A 50 21.72 17.31 28.08
CA LYS A 50 21.07 18.14 29.09
C LYS A 50 19.83 18.82 28.52
N ASP A 51 19.96 19.46 27.36
CA ASP A 51 18.86 20.21 26.76
C ASP A 51 17.69 19.29 26.38
N GLY A 52 17.97 18.13 25.78
CA GLY A 52 16.94 17.12 25.47
C GLY A 52 16.25 16.54 26.70
N CYS A 53 17.00 16.36 27.79
CA CYS A 53 16.46 15.94 29.09
C CYS A 53 15.57 17.02 29.71
N MET A 54 16.02 18.28 29.72
CA MET A 54 15.25 19.41 30.27
C MET A 54 14.01 19.75 29.45
N ASP A 55 14.06 19.67 28.13
CA ASP A 55 12.89 19.89 27.27
C ASP A 55 11.88 18.74 27.38
N ARG A 56 12.35 17.49 27.44
CA ARG A 56 11.44 16.35 27.64
C ARG A 56 10.79 16.38 29.01
N ALA A 57 11.51 16.78 30.05
CA ALA A 57 10.96 17.03 31.39
C ALA A 57 9.78 18.02 31.32
N LYS A 58 10.00 19.24 30.80
CA LYS A 58 8.94 20.26 30.60
C LYS A 58 7.74 19.73 29.81
N PHE A 59 8.00 18.98 28.74
CA PHE A 59 6.94 18.40 27.91
C PHE A 59 6.09 17.41 28.72
N LEU A 60 6.72 16.45 29.42
CA LEU A 60 6.03 15.49 30.26
C LEU A 60 5.24 16.20 31.37
N SER A 61 5.80 17.24 32.01
CA SER A 61 5.07 18.04 33.00
C SER A 61 3.78 18.63 32.43
N SER A 62 3.85 19.17 31.21
CA SER A 62 2.68 19.75 30.52
C SER A 62 1.61 18.73 30.14
N GLN A 63 1.99 17.48 29.87
CA GLN A 63 1.06 16.40 29.51
C GLN A 63 0.40 15.75 30.74
N GLN A 64 1.13 15.64 31.85
CA GLN A 64 0.70 14.90 33.03
C GLN A 64 0.05 15.79 34.10
N GLY A 65 0.30 17.11 34.07
CA GLY A 65 -0.16 18.02 35.13
C GLY A 65 0.61 17.85 36.44
N VAL A 66 1.82 17.30 36.37
CA VAL A 66 2.74 16.99 37.47
C VAL A 66 4.04 17.73 37.20
N ASP A 67 4.76 18.20 38.23
CA ASP A 67 6.10 18.78 38.01
C ASP A 67 7.14 17.68 37.78
N ILE A 68 7.97 17.82 36.76
CA ILE A 68 9.00 16.84 36.39
C ILE A 68 10.31 17.59 36.11
N GLU A 69 11.33 17.29 36.90
CA GLU A 69 12.64 17.94 36.85
C GLU A 69 13.69 16.99 36.24
N CYS A 70 14.55 17.54 35.36
CA CYS A 70 15.81 16.91 34.96
C CYS A 70 16.98 17.58 35.71
N LEU A 71 17.52 16.89 36.72
CA LEU A 71 18.72 17.32 37.46
C LEU A 71 19.97 16.88 36.68
N TYR A 72 20.54 17.78 35.88
CA TYR A 72 21.83 17.54 35.21
C TYR A 72 23.00 17.88 36.15
N THR A 73 23.78 16.87 36.55
CA THR A 73 24.88 17.01 37.53
C THR A 73 25.93 15.91 37.35
N GLY A 74 27.19 16.15 37.70
CA GLY A 74 28.29 15.21 37.47
C GLY A 74 29.66 15.89 37.55
N PRO A 75 30.75 15.16 37.23
CA PRO A 75 32.12 15.69 37.28
C PRO A 75 32.29 16.98 36.48
N SER A 76 32.88 18.02 37.09
CA SER A 76 33.29 19.26 36.41
C SER A 76 34.60 19.08 35.64
N ASP A 77 35.49 18.26 36.16
CA ASP A 77 36.91 18.22 35.84
C ASP A 77 37.32 16.92 35.11
N PHE A 78 38.60 16.55 35.19
CA PHE A 78 39.12 15.29 34.67
C PHE A 78 39.16 14.24 35.79
N ASP A 79 38.25 13.26 35.69
CA ASP A 79 38.13 12.11 36.59
C ASP A 79 38.66 10.84 35.88
N PRO A 80 39.97 10.56 35.89
CA PRO A 80 40.56 9.45 35.13
C PRO A 80 40.12 8.08 35.64
N ASP A 81 39.74 7.97 36.91
CA ASP A 81 39.46 6.73 37.62
C ASP A 81 37.96 6.51 37.88
N GLY A 82 37.11 7.51 37.58
CA GLY A 82 35.64 7.43 37.73
C GLY A 82 35.14 7.58 39.17
N THR A 83 36.04 7.91 40.11
CA THR A 83 35.75 7.99 41.55
C THR A 83 34.89 9.21 41.86
N GLN A 84 35.18 10.38 41.27
CA GLN A 84 34.36 11.57 41.48
C GLN A 84 32.94 11.38 40.92
N GLN A 85 32.79 10.69 39.79
CA GLN A 85 31.48 10.33 39.25
C GLN A 85 30.70 9.42 40.23
N ALA A 86 31.36 8.40 40.79
CA ALA A 86 30.74 7.48 41.74
C ALA A 86 30.34 8.18 43.07
N GLU A 87 31.19 9.06 43.61
CA GLU A 87 30.89 9.87 44.79
C GLU A 87 29.68 10.79 44.59
N ILE A 88 29.56 11.44 43.42
CA ILE A 88 28.42 12.30 43.09
C ILE A 88 27.13 11.48 43.00
N VAL A 89 27.15 10.32 42.33
CA VAL A 89 25.97 9.45 42.23
C VAL A 89 25.56 8.91 43.62
N GLN A 90 26.52 8.49 44.44
CA GLN A 90 26.26 8.02 45.81
C GLN A 90 25.67 9.15 46.69
N SER A 91 26.14 10.38 46.54
CA SER A 91 25.59 11.55 47.22
C SER A 91 24.12 11.82 46.85
N LEU A 92 23.71 11.63 45.59
CA LEU A 92 22.30 11.74 45.18
C LEU A 92 21.44 10.62 45.80
N ILE A 93 21.97 9.39 45.81
CA ILE A 93 21.32 8.21 46.40
C ILE A 93 21.12 8.37 47.91
N ASP A 94 21.99 9.10 48.60
CA ASP A 94 21.91 9.34 50.05
C ASP A 94 21.16 10.63 50.43
N GLN A 95 21.07 11.62 49.54
CA GLN A 95 20.13 12.75 49.68
C GLN A 95 18.68 12.27 49.57
N GLY A 96 18.40 11.30 48.69
CA GLY A 96 17.08 10.67 48.58
C GLY A 96 15.99 11.58 47.99
N ASP A 97 16.38 12.66 47.32
CA ASP A 97 15.49 13.62 46.66
C ASP A 97 15.20 13.28 45.18
N ILE A 98 15.70 12.15 44.69
CA ILE A 98 15.60 11.71 43.29
C ILE A 98 14.75 10.44 43.12
N ASP A 99 13.99 10.41 42.04
CA ASP A 99 13.09 9.32 41.64
C ASP A 99 13.69 8.35 40.62
N GLY A 100 14.90 8.63 40.10
CA GLY A 100 15.60 7.79 39.12
C GLY A 100 16.91 8.39 38.64
N LEU A 101 17.78 7.55 38.06
CA LEU A 101 19.14 7.88 37.60
C LEU A 101 19.36 7.46 36.15
N SER A 102 19.86 8.36 35.31
CA SER A 102 20.42 8.05 33.99
C SER A 102 21.91 8.41 33.99
N ILE A 103 22.79 7.44 33.75
CA ILE A 103 24.25 7.60 33.97
C ILE A 103 25.03 7.25 32.69
N SER A 104 25.91 8.14 32.23
CA SER A 104 26.95 7.80 31.23
C SER A 104 28.19 7.33 31.98
N ILE A 105 28.36 6.01 32.04
CA ILE A 105 29.38 5.39 32.90
C ILE A 105 30.78 5.71 32.38
N LEU A 106 31.59 6.36 33.23
CA LEU A 106 32.99 6.68 32.95
C LEU A 106 33.92 5.49 33.22
N LYS A 107 33.70 4.78 34.33
CA LYS A 107 34.37 3.53 34.70
C LYS A 107 33.37 2.59 35.39
N ALA A 108 33.37 1.31 35.00
CA ALA A 108 32.43 0.34 35.54
C ALA A 108 32.73 -0.04 37.00
N GLU A 109 34.01 -0.25 37.36
CA GLU A 109 34.39 -0.73 38.70
C GLU A 109 33.86 0.13 39.87
N PRO A 110 34.13 1.44 39.98
CA PRO A 110 33.64 2.25 41.09
C PRO A 110 32.12 2.48 41.03
N MET A 111 31.52 2.42 39.83
CA MET A 111 30.11 2.73 39.61
C MET A 111 29.18 1.56 39.93
N ARG A 112 29.60 0.30 39.73
CA ARG A 112 28.83 -0.92 40.02
C ARG A 112 28.22 -0.96 41.43
N PRO A 113 28.97 -0.81 42.54
CA PRO A 113 28.40 -0.88 43.88
C PRO A 113 27.42 0.28 44.15
N VAL A 114 27.63 1.44 43.53
CA VAL A 114 26.75 2.61 43.67
C VAL A 114 25.43 2.39 42.92
N ILE A 115 25.45 1.86 41.70
CA ILE A 115 24.24 1.48 40.96
C ILE A 115 23.46 0.38 41.70
N GLN A 116 24.15 -0.62 42.25
CA GLN A 116 23.51 -1.67 43.04
C GLN A 116 22.86 -1.12 44.32
N ASN A 117 23.45 -0.10 44.96
CA ASN A 117 22.85 0.62 46.09
C ASN A 117 21.57 1.38 45.68
N ALA A 118 21.59 2.09 44.54
CA ALA A 118 20.40 2.75 44.00
C ALA A 118 19.23 1.77 43.78
N ILE A 119 19.52 0.64 43.12
CA ILE A 119 18.53 -0.41 42.84
C ILE A 119 18.00 -1.01 44.16
N ALA A 120 18.87 -1.25 45.15
CA ALA A 120 18.47 -1.74 46.48
C ALA A 120 17.58 -0.75 47.26
N LYS A 121 17.71 0.57 47.03
CA LYS A 121 16.79 1.60 47.53
C LYS A 121 15.51 1.77 46.69
N GLY A 122 15.35 1.01 45.61
CA GLY A 122 14.19 1.11 44.70
C GLY A 122 14.26 2.29 43.72
N ILE A 123 15.45 2.88 43.53
CA ILE A 123 15.68 3.94 42.54
C ILE A 123 15.94 3.28 41.17
N PRO A 124 15.10 3.49 40.14
CA PRO A 124 15.35 2.98 38.80
C PRO A 124 16.61 3.62 38.19
N VAL A 125 17.48 2.78 37.64
CA VAL A 125 18.73 3.20 36.98
C VAL A 125 18.72 2.77 35.51
N VAL A 126 18.99 3.70 34.61
CA VAL A 126 19.34 3.46 33.20
C VAL A 126 20.73 4.02 32.91
N THR A 127 21.34 3.61 31.81
CA THR A 127 22.59 4.21 31.31
C THR A 127 22.36 4.92 29.99
N PHE A 128 23.21 5.89 29.66
CA PHE A 128 23.17 6.59 28.37
C PHE A 128 24.56 6.89 27.83
N ASP A 129 24.74 6.93 26.50
CA ASP A 129 26.05 7.08 25.80
C ASP A 129 27.08 5.95 26.08
N SER A 130 27.21 5.49 27.33
CA SER A 130 28.27 4.62 27.84
C SER A 130 27.72 3.66 28.90
N ASP A 131 27.99 2.37 28.76
CA ASP A 131 27.26 1.33 29.48
C ASP A 131 28.13 0.40 30.34
N ASP A 132 27.46 -0.26 31.29
CA ASP A 132 27.93 -1.45 31.97
C ASP A 132 26.73 -2.38 32.24
N PRO A 133 26.47 -3.39 31.39
CA PRO A 133 25.40 -4.37 31.60
C PRO A 133 25.53 -5.16 32.91
N GLN A 134 26.72 -5.24 33.51
CA GLN A 134 26.95 -5.97 34.77
C GLN A 134 26.56 -5.15 36.01
N SER A 135 26.16 -3.89 35.86
CA SER A 135 25.74 -3.02 36.96
C SER A 135 24.35 -3.36 37.53
N GLY A 136 23.50 -4.05 36.75
CA GLY A 136 22.08 -4.30 37.10
C GLY A 136 21.10 -3.22 36.62
N ARG A 137 21.56 -2.25 35.82
CA ARG A 137 20.75 -1.21 35.17
C ARG A 137 19.59 -1.78 34.33
N ALA A 138 18.46 -1.08 34.31
CA ALA A 138 17.23 -1.50 33.63
C ALA A 138 17.28 -1.42 32.09
N SER A 139 18.06 -0.47 31.53
CA SER A 139 18.20 -0.27 30.07
C SER A 139 19.41 0.62 29.76
N TYR A 140 20.03 0.44 28.59
CA TYR A 140 21.03 1.33 27.99
C TYR A 140 20.44 2.12 26.82
N ILE A 141 20.69 3.43 26.79
CA ILE A 141 20.11 4.39 25.84
C ILE A 141 21.24 5.07 25.07
N GLY A 142 21.48 4.67 23.82
CA GLY A 142 22.61 5.23 23.08
C GLY A 142 22.79 4.67 21.69
N THR A 143 23.91 5.01 21.09
CA THR A 143 24.27 4.56 19.74
C THR A 143 24.78 3.12 19.80
N ASP A 144 24.35 2.26 18.87
CA ASP A 144 25.06 1.00 18.63
C ASP A 144 26.44 1.35 18.06
N ASN A 145 27.47 1.09 18.87
CA ASN A 145 28.82 1.51 18.53
C ASN A 145 29.44 0.66 17.40
N PHE A 146 29.01 -0.58 17.20
CA PHE A 146 29.48 -1.39 16.06
C PHE A 146 28.84 -0.87 14.77
N PHE A 147 27.52 -0.72 14.75
CA PHE A 147 26.78 -0.15 13.61
C PHE A 147 27.25 1.27 13.28
N PHE A 148 27.53 2.12 14.27
CA PHE A 148 28.13 3.44 14.05
C PHE A 148 29.50 3.36 13.35
N GLY A 149 30.31 2.37 13.72
CA GLY A 149 31.56 2.07 13.03
C GLY A 149 31.36 1.64 11.58
N GLU A 150 30.37 0.77 11.31
CA GLU A 150 30.07 0.34 9.96
C GLU A 150 29.71 1.52 9.05
N GLN A 151 28.88 2.45 9.54
CA GLN A 151 28.44 3.65 8.83
C GLN A 151 29.64 4.60 8.54
N LEU A 152 30.59 4.75 9.47
CA LEU A 152 31.84 5.48 9.20
C LEU A 152 32.63 4.88 8.02
N GLY A 153 32.71 3.55 7.93
CA GLY A 153 33.34 2.87 6.80
C GLY A 153 32.53 2.97 5.48
N LYS A 154 31.19 2.90 5.53
CA LYS A 154 30.33 3.08 4.36
C LYS A 154 30.41 4.49 3.79
N VAL A 155 30.40 5.51 4.64
CA VAL A 155 30.65 6.92 4.23
C VAL A 155 32.01 7.06 3.55
N LEU A 156 33.05 6.38 4.05
CA LEU A 156 34.36 6.36 3.39
C LEU A 156 34.34 5.64 2.02
N ILE A 157 33.62 4.53 1.89
CA ILE A 157 33.39 3.83 0.61
C ILE A 157 32.63 4.73 -0.37
N GLN A 158 31.60 5.45 0.07
CA GLN A 158 30.83 6.39 -0.75
C GLN A 158 31.69 7.55 -1.27
N ILE A 159 32.52 8.14 -0.40
CA ILE A 159 33.39 9.27 -0.77
C ILE A 159 34.49 8.82 -1.73
N LYS A 160 35.03 7.61 -1.55
CA LYS A 160 36.08 7.06 -2.43
C LYS A 160 35.91 5.55 -2.66
N PRO A 161 35.06 5.15 -3.62
CA PRO A 161 34.82 3.73 -3.93
C PRO A 161 36.03 3.06 -4.61
N THR A 162 37.03 3.83 -5.04
CA THR A 162 38.31 3.33 -5.56
C THR A 162 39.31 2.94 -4.46
N GLY A 163 38.98 3.14 -3.20
CA GLY A 163 39.77 2.71 -2.05
C GLY A 163 41.14 3.38 -1.91
N GLY A 164 42.03 2.75 -1.15
CA GLY A 164 43.33 3.28 -0.78
C GLY A 164 43.84 2.69 0.55
N ASN A 165 44.76 3.41 1.19
CA ASN A 165 45.27 3.03 2.50
C ASN A 165 44.59 3.88 3.59
N TYR A 166 44.20 3.28 4.71
CA TYR A 166 43.57 4.02 5.81
C TYR A 166 44.18 3.71 7.19
N MET A 167 43.89 4.59 8.14
CA MET A 167 44.15 4.40 9.57
C MET A 167 42.92 4.80 10.38
N ILE A 168 42.76 4.22 11.56
CA ILE A 168 41.74 4.58 12.54
C ILE A 168 42.39 5.40 13.66
N LEU A 169 41.73 6.45 14.14
CA LEU A 169 42.14 7.20 15.35
C LEU A 169 41.12 6.93 16.47
N SER A 170 41.61 6.47 17.62
CA SER A 170 40.82 5.86 18.69
C SER A 170 41.34 6.23 20.09
N ASP A 171 40.50 6.09 21.11
CA ASP A 171 40.86 6.23 22.53
C ASP A 171 40.93 4.88 23.28
N GLN A 172 40.87 3.75 22.56
CA GLN A 172 40.94 2.37 23.09
C GLN A 172 39.93 2.03 24.22
N THR A 173 38.87 2.82 24.37
CA THR A 173 37.77 2.56 25.32
C THR A 173 36.77 1.54 24.75
N PRO A 174 36.03 0.76 25.58
CA PRO A 174 35.20 -0.35 25.09
C PRO A 174 34.16 0.03 24.02
N ASN A 175 33.50 1.17 24.18
CA ASN A 175 32.55 1.70 23.20
C ASN A 175 33.27 2.16 21.91
N VAL A 176 34.48 2.69 22.00
CA VAL A 176 35.25 3.14 20.82
C VAL A 176 35.87 1.95 20.06
N MET A 177 36.36 0.91 20.76
CA MET A 177 36.84 -0.33 20.13
C MET A 177 35.73 -1.04 19.32
N ALA A 178 34.46 -0.97 19.77
CA ALA A 178 33.34 -1.46 18.98
C ALA A 178 33.18 -0.68 17.66
N ARG A 179 33.39 0.64 17.65
CA ARG A 179 33.41 1.47 16.43
C ARG A 179 34.55 1.08 15.51
N GLU A 180 35.76 0.84 16.03
CA GLU A 180 36.86 0.37 15.18
C GLU A 180 36.51 -0.95 14.47
N ASN A 181 35.88 -1.88 15.19
CA ASN A 181 35.52 -3.17 14.65
C ASN A 181 34.39 -3.06 13.61
N GLY A 182 33.47 -2.11 13.76
CA GLY A 182 32.49 -1.76 12.72
C GLY A 182 33.15 -1.16 11.47
N VAL A 183 34.11 -0.22 11.64
CA VAL A 183 34.89 0.36 10.53
C VAL A 183 35.66 -0.74 9.78
N ARG A 184 36.32 -1.64 10.52
CA ARG A 184 37.01 -2.80 9.93
C ARG A 184 36.02 -3.74 9.22
N ALA A 185 34.87 -4.02 9.81
CA ALA A 185 33.87 -4.90 9.22
C ALA A 185 33.34 -4.37 7.88
N SER A 186 32.86 -3.13 7.83
CA SER A 186 32.35 -2.56 6.57
C SER A 186 33.44 -2.41 5.50
N LEU A 187 34.67 -2.05 5.88
CA LEU A 187 35.79 -1.93 4.95
C LEU A 187 36.41 -3.29 4.51
N GLN A 188 36.02 -4.43 5.12
CA GLN A 188 36.54 -5.77 4.80
C GLN A 188 35.48 -6.78 4.31
N GLN A 189 34.21 -6.66 4.71
CA GLN A 189 33.15 -7.63 4.36
C GLN A 189 32.52 -7.37 2.99
N GLU A 190 32.48 -6.11 2.53
CA GLU A 190 32.11 -5.82 1.15
C GLU A 190 33.19 -6.35 0.21
N ALA A 191 32.92 -7.47 -0.47
CA ALA A 191 33.86 -8.24 -1.30
C ALA A 191 34.34 -7.56 -2.61
N LYS A 192 34.44 -6.23 -2.59
CA LYS A 192 34.95 -5.33 -3.62
C LYS A 192 35.80 -4.18 -3.04
N THR A 193 35.97 -4.06 -1.72
CA THR A 193 36.69 -2.94 -1.11
C THR A 193 38.17 -2.96 -1.50
N VAL A 194 38.67 -1.81 -1.93
CA VAL A 194 40.09 -1.59 -2.24
C VAL A 194 40.77 -0.86 -1.05
N TRP A 195 40.30 -1.10 0.17
CA TRP A 195 40.69 -0.40 1.39
C TRP A 195 41.60 -1.26 2.27
N ASN A 196 42.84 -0.79 2.48
CA ASN A 196 43.83 -1.47 3.30
C ASN A 196 44.08 -0.71 4.61
N GLU A 197 43.85 -1.33 5.77
CA GLU A 197 44.28 -0.75 7.05
C GLU A 197 45.80 -0.85 7.18
N LEU A 198 46.48 0.27 7.50
CA LEU A 198 47.92 0.32 7.67
C LEU A 198 48.35 -0.38 8.99
N SER A 199 48.39 -1.69 8.90
CA SER A 199 48.67 -2.64 9.98
C SER A 199 50.03 -2.36 10.64
N GLY A 200 50.05 -2.34 11.97
CA GLY A 200 51.23 -1.97 12.77
C GLY A 200 51.41 -0.47 13.01
N VAL A 201 50.53 0.37 12.46
CA VAL A 201 50.44 1.82 12.76
C VAL A 201 49.02 2.20 13.20
N SER A 202 48.00 1.62 12.55
CA SER A 202 46.60 1.69 12.99
C SER A 202 46.32 0.63 14.07
N PRO A 203 45.49 0.92 15.10
CA PRO A 203 44.87 2.21 15.39
C PRO A 203 45.85 3.20 16.06
N LEU A 204 45.68 4.49 15.76
CA LEU A 204 46.34 5.59 16.45
C LEU A 204 45.64 5.83 17.80
N ASP A 205 46.29 5.46 18.91
CA ASP A 205 45.78 5.63 20.27
C ASP A 205 46.02 7.05 20.83
N ALA A 206 44.97 7.86 20.82
CA ALA A 206 44.94 9.25 21.27
C ALA A 206 44.81 9.43 22.79
N LYS A 207 44.46 8.38 23.56
CA LYS A 207 44.41 8.38 25.03
C LYS A 207 43.54 9.49 25.64
N GLY A 208 42.52 9.95 24.93
CA GLY A 208 41.63 11.05 25.32
C GLY A 208 42.27 12.45 25.24
N ASN A 209 43.47 12.59 24.66
CA ASN A 209 44.17 13.86 24.52
C ASN A 209 44.10 14.38 23.08
N TYR A 210 43.24 15.38 22.84
CA TYR A 210 42.97 15.92 21.52
C TYR A 210 44.20 16.55 20.84
N THR A 211 45.11 17.19 21.57
CA THR A 211 46.32 17.79 20.98
C THR A 211 47.29 16.71 20.53
N TYR A 212 47.49 15.68 21.37
CA TYR A 212 48.28 14.50 21.01
C TYR A 212 47.66 13.74 19.83
N ALA A 213 46.33 13.72 19.72
CA ALA A 213 45.62 13.12 18.59
C ALA A 213 45.93 13.82 17.24
N ILE A 214 45.96 15.16 17.22
CA ILE A 214 46.37 15.94 16.04
C ILE A 214 47.82 15.61 15.65
N ASP A 215 48.73 15.55 16.62
CA ASP A 215 50.14 15.25 16.34
C ASP A 215 50.37 13.79 15.93
N LEU A 216 49.59 12.83 16.44
CA LEU A 216 49.59 11.45 15.95
C LEU A 216 49.18 11.39 14.48
N MET A 217 48.07 12.05 14.10
CA MET A 217 47.63 12.11 12.70
C MET A 217 48.67 12.79 11.81
N ARG A 218 49.20 13.96 12.21
CA ARG A 218 50.24 14.69 11.47
C ARG A 218 51.48 13.83 11.24
N ASN A 219 51.98 13.14 12.28
CA ASN A 219 53.13 12.26 12.15
C ASN A 219 52.82 11.00 11.33
N ALA A 220 51.62 10.44 11.42
CA ALA A 220 51.21 9.30 10.62
C ALA A 220 51.16 9.64 9.11
N ILE A 221 50.60 10.80 8.75
CA ILE A 221 50.50 11.25 7.35
C ILE A 221 51.89 11.56 6.76
N ARG A 222 52.80 12.15 7.55
CA ARG A 222 54.17 12.45 7.11
C ARG A 222 55.03 11.20 6.88
N ASN A 223 54.81 10.13 7.66
CA ASN A 223 55.66 8.93 7.63
C ASN A 223 55.08 7.76 6.80
N HIS A 224 53.78 7.79 6.43
CA HIS A 224 53.12 6.69 5.73
C HIS A 224 52.24 7.18 4.58
N ASN A 225 52.18 6.42 3.49
CA ASN A 225 51.30 6.70 2.36
C ASN A 225 49.84 6.37 2.74
N VAL A 226 49.17 7.30 3.41
CA VAL A 226 47.77 7.20 3.86
C VAL A 226 46.85 8.00 2.94
N THR A 227 45.70 7.42 2.60
CA THR A 227 44.66 8.01 1.76
C THR A 227 43.52 8.58 2.60
N ALA A 228 43.20 7.95 3.73
CA ALA A 228 42.16 8.39 4.66
C ALA A 228 42.52 8.14 6.12
N ILE A 229 42.01 8.98 7.02
CA ILE A 229 42.00 8.71 8.46
C ILE A 229 40.55 8.74 8.94
N VAL A 230 40.19 7.75 9.75
CA VAL A 230 38.85 7.60 10.33
C VAL A 230 38.92 7.77 11.85
N PRO A 231 38.75 8.99 12.40
CA PRO A 231 38.54 9.19 13.82
C PRO A 231 37.19 8.62 14.27
N VAL A 232 37.22 7.57 15.08
CA VAL A 232 36.03 7.01 15.73
C VAL A 232 35.57 7.83 16.96
N VAL A 233 36.24 8.96 17.20
CA VAL A 233 35.92 9.99 18.21
C VAL A 233 35.99 11.39 17.58
N GLY A 234 34.98 12.26 17.81
CA GLY A 234 34.94 13.60 17.23
C GLY A 234 35.81 14.66 17.92
N GLY A 235 36.28 14.38 19.13
CA GLY A 235 36.96 15.34 20.03
C GLY A 235 38.10 16.18 19.42
N PRO A 236 39.00 15.65 18.56
CA PRO A 236 40.06 16.44 17.93
C PRO A 236 39.57 17.65 17.13
N MET A 237 38.35 17.61 16.57
CA MET A 237 37.78 18.74 15.83
C MET A 237 37.44 19.95 16.71
N PHE A 238 37.42 19.80 18.05
CA PHE A 238 37.20 20.93 18.96
C PHE A 238 38.44 21.84 19.07
N LEU A 239 39.61 21.38 18.63
CA LEU A 239 40.84 22.19 18.51
C LEU A 239 40.85 22.92 17.15
N GLY A 240 39.90 23.83 16.95
CA GLY A 240 39.49 24.30 15.62
C GLY A 240 40.63 24.80 14.71
N ASP A 241 41.58 25.57 15.24
CA ASP A 241 42.73 26.06 14.47
C ASP A 241 43.68 24.91 14.11
N LEU A 242 44.06 24.08 15.09
CA LEU A 242 44.95 22.92 14.88
C LEU A 242 44.36 21.85 13.95
N TRP A 243 43.03 21.67 13.95
CA TRP A 243 42.33 20.84 12.98
C TRP A 243 42.37 21.46 11.57
N THR A 244 42.16 22.78 11.48
CA THR A 244 42.23 23.51 10.20
C THR A 244 43.63 23.43 9.59
N GLU A 245 44.67 23.68 10.40
CA GLU A 245 46.09 23.51 10.02
C GLU A 245 46.39 22.09 9.51
N LEU A 246 45.94 21.05 10.23
CA LEU A 246 46.16 19.65 9.83
C LEU A 246 45.56 19.35 8.45
N VAL A 247 44.35 19.83 8.18
CA VAL A 247 43.66 19.58 6.90
C VAL A 247 44.21 20.44 5.76
N GLU A 248 44.71 21.65 6.05
CA GLU A 248 45.41 22.50 5.08
C GLU A 248 46.84 22.02 4.78
N GLU A 249 47.51 21.37 5.73
CA GLU A 249 48.80 20.69 5.52
C GLU A 249 48.65 19.48 4.59
N PHE A 250 47.52 18.77 4.67
CA PHE A 250 47.27 17.50 3.96
C PHE A 250 45.96 17.45 3.15
N PRO A 251 45.74 18.34 2.16
CA PRO A 251 44.47 18.47 1.42
C PRO A 251 44.15 17.29 0.48
N LYS A 252 44.92 16.20 0.52
CA LYS A 252 44.68 14.94 -0.21
C LYS A 252 44.25 13.79 0.71
N VAL A 253 44.30 13.96 2.03
CA VAL A 253 43.87 12.96 3.01
C VAL A 253 42.39 13.15 3.30
N ILE A 254 41.62 12.06 3.16
CA ILE A 254 40.19 12.05 3.42
C ILE A 254 39.95 11.84 4.92
N PHE A 255 39.26 12.76 5.57
CA PHE A 255 38.84 12.61 6.96
C PHE A 255 37.36 12.25 7.01
N VAL A 256 37.03 11.12 7.64
CA VAL A 256 35.65 10.71 7.96
C VAL A 256 35.57 10.55 9.47
N VAL A 257 34.81 11.41 10.14
CA VAL A 257 34.92 11.64 11.59
C VAL A 257 33.63 11.31 12.32
N ALA A 258 33.76 10.73 13.51
CA ALA A 258 32.64 10.52 14.42
C ALA A 258 32.08 11.82 14.99
N ASP A 259 30.80 11.79 15.33
CA ASP A 259 30.01 12.89 15.88
C ASP A 259 29.73 14.01 14.84
N GLY A 260 28.62 14.73 15.04
CA GLY A 260 28.12 15.75 14.12
C GLY A 260 27.57 16.97 14.85
N LEU A 261 28.29 17.43 15.87
CA LEU A 261 27.98 18.66 16.58
C LEU A 261 28.17 19.88 15.66
N GLN A 262 27.58 21.04 15.99
CA GLN A 262 27.57 22.22 15.12
C GLN A 262 28.96 22.62 14.60
N VAL A 263 30.00 22.60 15.45
CA VAL A 263 31.38 22.90 15.05
C VAL A 263 31.92 21.94 13.97
N GLN A 264 31.49 20.68 13.98
CA GLN A 264 31.88 19.68 12.99
C GLN A 264 31.08 19.88 11.68
N LEU A 265 29.78 20.20 11.78
CA LEU A 265 28.95 20.56 10.63
C LEU A 265 29.47 21.84 9.93
N ASP A 266 29.92 22.84 10.70
CA ASP A 266 30.59 24.03 10.18
C ASP A 266 31.88 23.68 9.44
N PHE A 267 32.65 22.70 9.92
CA PHE A 267 33.83 22.19 9.22
C PHE A 267 33.48 21.42 7.94
N LEU A 268 32.41 20.62 7.93
CA LEU A 268 31.93 19.93 6.73
C LEU A 268 31.51 20.95 5.65
N ALA A 269 30.74 21.98 6.03
CA ALA A 269 30.32 23.07 5.16
C ALA A 269 31.49 23.90 4.60
N ARG A 270 32.64 23.93 5.30
CA ARG A 270 33.88 24.62 4.88
C ARG A 270 34.87 23.70 4.17
N GLY A 271 34.52 22.45 3.88
CA GLY A 271 35.40 21.48 3.22
C GLY A 271 36.56 20.96 4.07
N LYS A 272 36.46 21.08 5.41
CA LYS A 272 37.51 20.69 6.38
C LYS A 272 37.33 19.29 6.98
N VAL A 273 36.36 18.53 6.47
CA VAL A 273 36.14 17.10 6.71
C VAL A 273 35.32 16.59 5.52
N ALA A 274 35.47 15.31 5.14
CA ALA A 274 34.82 14.77 3.95
C ALA A 274 33.46 14.10 4.27
N GLY A 275 33.32 13.53 5.46
CA GLY A 275 32.07 13.01 5.97
C GLY A 275 32.04 12.93 7.49
N LEU A 276 30.84 12.96 8.05
CA LEU A 276 30.58 12.80 9.49
C LEU A 276 29.52 11.72 9.70
N VAL A 277 29.63 10.98 10.80
CA VAL A 277 28.55 10.12 11.31
C VAL A 277 28.17 10.61 12.71
N ALA A 278 26.99 11.21 12.82
CA ALA A 278 26.53 11.87 14.02
C ALA A 278 25.75 10.91 14.94
N GLN A 279 26.06 10.97 16.23
CA GLN A 279 25.19 10.46 17.29
C GLN A 279 24.06 11.47 17.58
N LEU A 280 23.00 11.04 18.29
CA LEU A 280 21.88 11.90 18.68
C LEU A 280 21.85 12.16 20.21
N PRO A 281 22.78 12.95 20.78
CA PRO A 281 22.88 13.18 22.23
C PRO A 281 21.62 13.81 22.84
N TYR A 282 20.90 14.67 22.10
CA TYR A 282 19.61 15.23 22.52
C TYR A 282 18.55 14.13 22.72
N ASN A 283 18.49 13.16 21.79
CA ASN A 283 17.57 12.03 21.89
C ASN A 283 17.93 11.14 23.08
N MET A 284 19.22 10.91 23.37
CA MET A 284 19.64 10.15 24.56
C MET A 284 19.13 10.78 25.86
N GLY A 285 19.13 12.12 25.95
CA GLY A 285 18.59 12.85 27.10
C GLY A 285 17.07 12.77 27.20
N SER A 286 16.37 12.94 26.09
CA SER A 286 14.90 12.80 26.01
C SER A 286 14.44 11.38 26.36
N MET A 287 15.04 10.37 25.75
CA MET A 287 14.74 8.95 25.98
C MET A 287 15.10 8.50 27.41
N SER A 288 16.11 9.12 28.05
CA SER A 288 16.40 8.91 29.48
C SER A 288 15.22 9.31 30.35
N MET A 289 14.62 10.48 30.10
CA MET A 289 13.46 10.95 30.84
C MET A 289 12.23 10.08 30.62
N ASP A 290 11.95 9.67 29.38
CA ASP A 290 10.86 8.75 29.07
C ASP A 290 11.02 7.40 29.75
N SER A 291 12.24 6.85 29.75
CA SER A 291 12.55 5.56 30.39
C SER A 291 12.37 5.64 31.90
N LEU A 292 12.95 6.64 32.56
CA LEU A 292 12.86 6.80 34.02
C LEU A 292 11.44 7.11 34.48
N PHE A 293 10.71 7.98 33.78
CA PHE A 293 9.31 8.27 34.07
C PHE A 293 8.42 7.02 33.91
N SER A 294 8.66 6.22 32.85
CA SER A 294 7.94 4.95 32.63
C SER A 294 8.24 3.91 33.72
N LEU A 295 9.52 3.72 34.08
CA LEU A 295 9.92 2.82 35.18
C LEU A 295 9.25 3.22 36.49
N LYS A 296 9.29 4.52 36.85
CA LYS A 296 8.76 5.05 38.10
C LYS A 296 7.23 4.92 38.17
N THR A 297 6.52 5.35 37.13
CA THR A 297 5.04 5.35 37.12
C THR A 297 4.46 3.94 37.05
N LEU A 298 5.06 3.01 36.30
CA LEU A 298 4.61 1.61 36.27
C LEU A 298 4.87 0.91 37.61
N ALA A 299 6.03 1.14 38.24
CA ALA A 299 6.30 0.62 39.58
C ALA A 299 5.30 1.13 40.63
N LEU A 300 4.95 2.42 40.60
CA LEU A 300 3.91 3.01 41.46
C LEU A 300 2.51 2.45 41.16
N ALA A 301 2.23 2.06 39.91
CA ALA A 301 1.01 1.36 39.52
C ALA A 301 1.03 -0.15 39.84
N GLY A 302 2.10 -0.68 40.45
CA GLY A 302 2.25 -2.11 40.74
C GLY A 302 2.45 -2.99 39.50
N HIS A 303 2.89 -2.41 38.38
CA HIS A 303 3.12 -3.09 37.10
C HIS A 303 4.62 -3.20 36.79
N GLU A 304 5.04 -4.35 36.25
CA GLU A 304 6.41 -4.56 35.79
C GLU A 304 6.65 -3.84 34.45
N ALA A 305 7.68 -3.00 34.40
CA ALA A 305 8.01 -2.19 33.23
C ALA A 305 8.90 -2.97 32.25
N LYS A 306 8.32 -3.38 31.10
CA LYS A 306 9.06 -4.06 30.03
C LYS A 306 9.75 -3.06 29.10
N ILE A 307 10.92 -2.59 29.50
CA ILE A 307 11.83 -1.78 28.67
C ILE A 307 12.88 -2.70 28.03
N PRO A 308 13.28 -2.48 26.75
CA PRO A 308 14.38 -3.22 26.14
C PRO A 308 15.72 -3.00 26.87
N ASP A 309 16.57 -4.03 26.93
CA ASP A 309 17.92 -3.91 27.50
C ASP A 309 18.76 -2.82 26.80
N PHE A 310 18.58 -2.69 25.49
CA PHE A 310 19.18 -1.64 24.67
C PHE A 310 18.12 -0.88 23.88
N GLN A 311 18.15 0.45 23.98
CA GLN A 311 17.34 1.40 23.24
C GLN A 311 18.25 2.21 22.32
N GLY A 312 18.39 1.73 21.08
CA GLY A 312 19.26 2.35 20.07
C GLY A 312 18.76 3.71 19.61
N THR A 313 19.66 4.71 19.60
CA THR A 313 19.46 5.95 18.84
C THR A 313 19.93 5.76 17.40
N ASN A 314 19.15 6.24 16.43
CA ASN A 314 19.60 6.37 15.04
C ASN A 314 20.89 7.19 14.94
N VAL A 315 21.63 6.98 13.85
CA VAL A 315 22.77 7.82 13.45
C VAL A 315 22.36 8.71 12.27
N LEU A 316 23.07 9.82 12.04
CA LEU A 316 22.93 10.63 10.82
C LEU A 316 24.25 10.64 10.05
N GLU A 317 24.19 10.39 8.75
CA GLU A 317 25.35 10.52 7.85
C GLU A 317 25.31 11.91 7.19
N HIS A 318 26.41 12.66 7.31
CA HIS A 318 26.57 13.96 6.67
C HIS A 318 27.81 13.92 5.77
N VAL A 319 27.60 13.78 4.47
CA VAL A 319 28.66 13.58 3.46
C VAL A 319 28.81 14.83 2.61
N MET A 320 30.05 15.23 2.30
CA MET A 320 30.29 16.30 1.32
C MET A 320 29.93 15.78 -0.07
N VAL A 321 28.92 16.39 -0.70
CA VAL A 321 28.53 16.06 -2.08
C VAL A 321 29.67 16.44 -3.02
N PRO A 322 30.23 15.50 -3.82
CA PRO A 322 31.31 15.84 -4.75
C PRO A 322 30.79 16.71 -5.89
N LEU A 323 31.61 17.66 -6.35
CA LEU A 323 31.27 18.61 -7.42
C LEU A 323 30.90 17.94 -8.75
N ILE A 324 31.33 16.70 -8.96
CA ILE A 324 30.92 15.83 -10.06
C ILE A 324 30.40 14.53 -9.44
N LEU A 325 29.11 14.25 -9.66
CA LEU A 325 28.47 12.99 -9.28
C LEU A 325 28.61 11.97 -10.41
N PRO A 326 28.63 10.65 -10.10
CA PRO A 326 28.60 9.62 -11.13
C PRO A 326 27.26 9.62 -11.89
N ASP A 327 27.29 9.21 -13.17
CA ASP A 327 26.09 9.08 -14.00
C ASP A 327 25.04 8.16 -13.36
N LEU A 328 23.76 8.54 -13.48
CA LEU A 328 22.64 7.81 -12.89
C LEU A 328 21.66 7.35 -13.95
N THR A 329 21.56 6.04 -14.15
CA THR A 329 20.59 5.40 -15.03
C THR A 329 19.30 5.07 -14.27
N VAL A 330 18.37 6.02 -14.23
CA VAL A 330 17.07 5.84 -13.54
C VAL A 330 16.25 4.74 -14.22
N ASN A 331 15.88 3.69 -13.48
CA ASN A 331 14.98 2.65 -13.98
C ASN A 331 13.54 3.19 -14.09
N GLN A 332 13.07 3.37 -15.32
CA GLN A 332 11.75 3.92 -15.62
C GLN A 332 10.58 2.91 -15.56
N ASN A 333 10.85 1.63 -15.22
CA ASN A 333 9.86 0.56 -15.03
C ASN A 333 8.83 0.37 -16.17
N HIS A 334 9.22 0.66 -17.41
CA HIS A 334 8.41 0.46 -18.61
C HIS A 334 7.82 -0.95 -18.73
N LEU A 335 6.70 -1.07 -19.43
CA LEU A 335 6.01 -2.33 -19.73
C LEU A 335 6.87 -3.29 -20.56
N GLY A 336 7.79 -2.77 -21.38
CA GLY A 336 8.66 -3.57 -22.24
C GLY A 336 7.84 -4.41 -23.21
N ASP A 337 8.07 -5.73 -23.22
CA ASP A 337 7.37 -6.66 -24.11
C ASP A 337 5.95 -7.03 -23.66
N LEU A 338 5.54 -6.69 -22.44
CA LEU A 338 4.20 -7.02 -21.92
C LEU A 338 3.07 -6.40 -22.78
N LYS A 339 3.33 -5.26 -23.43
CA LYS A 339 2.42 -4.60 -24.38
C LYS A 339 1.95 -5.53 -25.51
N TYR A 340 2.81 -6.42 -25.99
CA TYR A 340 2.46 -7.37 -27.05
C TYR A 340 1.41 -8.39 -26.60
N ILE A 341 1.34 -8.70 -25.30
CA ILE A 341 0.32 -9.60 -24.78
C ILE A 341 -1.05 -8.89 -24.73
N GLY A 342 -1.12 -7.62 -24.34
CA GLY A 342 -2.37 -6.85 -24.43
C GLY A 342 -2.88 -6.73 -25.86
N PHE A 343 -2.00 -6.48 -26.83
CA PHE A 343 -2.37 -6.49 -28.25
C PHE A 343 -2.87 -7.87 -28.72
N ALA A 344 -2.28 -8.97 -28.24
CA ALA A 344 -2.76 -10.32 -28.53
C ALA A 344 -4.14 -10.60 -27.90
N LEU A 345 -4.34 -10.25 -26.62
CA LEU A 345 -5.63 -10.39 -25.93
C LEU A 345 -6.74 -9.58 -26.62
N PHE A 346 -6.45 -8.32 -26.97
CA PHE A 346 -7.35 -7.48 -27.77
C PHE A 346 -7.65 -8.11 -29.14
N GLY A 347 -6.63 -8.61 -29.85
CA GLY A 347 -6.80 -9.29 -31.15
C GLY A 347 -7.79 -10.45 -31.07
N VAL A 348 -7.70 -11.28 -30.02
CA VAL A 348 -8.64 -12.40 -29.80
C VAL A 348 -10.06 -11.89 -29.46
N ILE A 349 -10.22 -10.82 -28.66
CA ILE A 349 -11.53 -10.19 -28.40
C ILE A 349 -12.14 -9.64 -29.71
N CYS A 350 -11.33 -8.93 -30.50
CA CYS A 350 -11.75 -8.33 -31.76
C CYS A 350 -12.23 -9.39 -32.77
N LEU A 351 -11.38 -10.40 -33.04
CA LEU A 351 -11.71 -11.48 -33.98
C LEU A 351 -12.93 -12.30 -33.55
N THR A 352 -13.06 -12.64 -32.26
CA THR A 352 -14.23 -13.39 -31.77
C THR A 352 -15.50 -12.57 -31.78
N SER A 353 -15.44 -11.28 -31.41
CA SER A 353 -16.61 -10.38 -31.47
C SER A 353 -17.08 -10.17 -32.92
N LEU A 354 -16.17 -9.87 -33.84
CA LEU A 354 -16.49 -9.71 -35.27
C LEU A 354 -17.05 -11.01 -35.88
N PHE A 355 -16.54 -12.18 -35.47
CA PHE A 355 -17.09 -13.47 -35.86
C PHE A 355 -18.53 -13.65 -35.36
N PHE A 356 -18.82 -13.41 -34.09
CA PHE A 356 -20.18 -13.57 -33.54
C PHE A 356 -21.17 -12.53 -34.10
N LEU A 357 -20.71 -11.30 -34.36
CA LEU A 357 -21.50 -10.26 -35.03
C LEU A 357 -21.85 -10.68 -36.47
N SER A 358 -20.88 -11.16 -37.24
CA SER A 358 -21.07 -11.65 -38.61
C SER A 358 -21.98 -12.88 -38.65
N TRP A 359 -21.76 -13.85 -37.75
CA TRP A 359 -22.62 -15.02 -37.62
C TRP A 359 -24.07 -14.65 -37.31
N THR A 360 -24.28 -13.67 -36.43
CA THR A 360 -25.62 -13.14 -36.08
C THR A 360 -26.30 -12.48 -37.27
N PHE A 361 -25.55 -11.72 -38.08
CA PHE A 361 -26.09 -11.08 -39.29
C PHE A 361 -26.48 -12.12 -40.35
N VAL A 362 -25.63 -13.09 -40.63
CA VAL A 362 -25.92 -14.18 -41.59
C VAL A 362 -27.12 -15.02 -41.15
N ASN A 363 -27.21 -15.37 -39.86
CA ASN A 363 -28.25 -16.26 -39.35
C ASN A 363 -29.52 -15.52 -38.89
N ARG A 364 -29.66 -14.20 -39.16
CA ARG A 364 -30.77 -13.36 -38.69
C ARG A 364 -32.18 -13.80 -39.15
N SER A 365 -32.25 -14.62 -40.20
CA SER A 365 -33.50 -15.21 -40.72
C SER A 365 -33.90 -16.51 -40.01
N VAL A 366 -33.01 -17.15 -39.26
CA VAL A 366 -33.27 -18.43 -38.60
C VAL A 366 -34.12 -18.19 -37.35
N ARG A 367 -35.22 -18.94 -37.21
CA ARG A 367 -36.22 -18.81 -36.12
C ARG A 367 -35.60 -18.75 -34.71
N VAL A 368 -34.51 -19.50 -34.47
CA VAL A 368 -33.74 -19.50 -33.20
C VAL A 368 -33.12 -18.12 -32.92
N VAL A 369 -32.51 -17.49 -33.93
CA VAL A 369 -31.86 -16.17 -33.81
C VAL A 369 -32.90 -15.06 -33.75
N GLN A 370 -33.99 -15.18 -34.53
CA GLN A 370 -35.13 -14.26 -34.47
C GLN A 370 -35.77 -14.22 -33.08
N ALA A 371 -36.04 -15.38 -32.47
CA ALA A 371 -36.57 -15.47 -31.11
C ALA A 371 -35.65 -14.81 -30.08
N ALA A 372 -34.34 -15.00 -30.24
CA ALA A 372 -33.28 -14.40 -29.42
C ALA A 372 -32.98 -12.92 -29.75
N GLN A 373 -33.73 -12.28 -30.66
CA GLN A 373 -33.66 -10.87 -31.04
C GLN A 373 -32.26 -10.42 -31.53
N PRO A 374 -31.96 -10.47 -32.86
CA PRO A 374 -30.59 -10.27 -33.37
C PRO A 374 -30.00 -8.89 -33.07
N GLY A 375 -30.81 -7.84 -32.95
CA GLY A 375 -30.32 -6.49 -32.57
C GLY A 375 -29.66 -6.45 -31.19
N PHE A 376 -30.23 -7.15 -30.19
CA PHE A 376 -29.61 -7.24 -28.85
C PHE A 376 -28.37 -8.13 -28.87
N LEU A 377 -28.28 -9.13 -29.76
CA LEU A 377 -27.06 -9.92 -29.93
C LEU A 377 -25.93 -9.09 -30.55
N ALA A 378 -26.23 -8.30 -31.58
CA ALA A 378 -25.26 -7.35 -32.13
C ALA A 378 -24.78 -6.33 -31.08
N LEU A 379 -25.69 -5.84 -30.22
CA LEU A 379 -25.36 -4.90 -29.14
C LEU A 379 -24.38 -5.49 -28.10
N VAL A 380 -24.51 -6.77 -27.74
CA VAL A 380 -23.51 -7.47 -26.89
C VAL A 380 -22.14 -7.50 -27.56
N ALA A 381 -22.07 -7.88 -28.84
CA ALA A 381 -20.79 -7.96 -29.56
C ALA A 381 -20.10 -6.59 -29.68
N VAL A 382 -20.86 -5.55 -30.04
CA VAL A 382 -20.36 -4.16 -30.09
C VAL A 382 -19.92 -3.67 -28.72
N GLY A 383 -20.68 -3.93 -27.65
CA GLY A 383 -20.28 -3.57 -26.29
C GLY A 383 -19.00 -4.28 -25.83
N VAL A 384 -18.85 -5.57 -26.14
CA VAL A 384 -17.61 -6.33 -25.87
C VAL A 384 -16.43 -5.79 -26.69
N LEU A 385 -16.63 -5.39 -27.95
CA LEU A 385 -15.58 -4.80 -28.77
C LEU A 385 -15.10 -3.47 -28.18
N ILE A 386 -16.03 -2.58 -27.81
CA ILE A 386 -15.72 -1.27 -27.20
C ILE A 386 -15.01 -1.46 -25.85
N MET A 387 -15.49 -2.37 -24.99
CA MET A 387 -14.86 -2.67 -23.71
C MET A 387 -13.46 -3.30 -23.89
N GLY A 388 -13.29 -4.20 -24.87
CA GLY A 388 -11.99 -4.78 -25.19
C GLY A 388 -10.98 -3.77 -25.71
N SER A 389 -11.43 -2.76 -26.45
CA SER A 389 -10.57 -1.68 -26.97
C SER A 389 -9.89 -0.85 -25.88
N SER A 390 -10.35 -0.88 -24.61
CA SER A 390 -9.64 -0.18 -23.53
C SER A 390 -8.26 -0.79 -23.20
N ILE A 391 -7.99 -2.03 -23.65
CA ILE A 391 -6.65 -2.65 -23.54
C ILE A 391 -5.62 -1.94 -24.44
N LEU A 392 -6.05 -1.28 -25.53
CA LEU A 392 -5.14 -0.58 -26.44
C LEU A 392 -4.43 0.62 -25.79
N PRO A 393 -5.13 1.67 -25.28
CA PRO A 393 -4.45 2.78 -24.59
C PRO A 393 -3.72 2.32 -23.32
N LEU A 394 -4.21 1.28 -22.65
CA LEU A 394 -3.57 0.65 -21.48
C LEU A 394 -2.20 0.01 -21.83
N SER A 395 -1.96 -0.34 -23.10
CA SER A 395 -0.72 -1.00 -23.56
C SER A 395 0.37 -0.02 -24.04
N PHE A 396 0.18 1.28 -23.81
CA PHE A 396 1.16 2.31 -24.15
C PHE A 396 1.63 3.07 -22.89
N ASP A 397 2.93 3.04 -22.66
CA ASP A 397 3.65 3.91 -21.74
C ASP A 397 4.35 5.05 -22.52
N ASP A 398 5.21 5.79 -21.81
CA ASP A 398 6.08 6.85 -22.32
C ASP A 398 7.39 6.34 -22.95
N SER A 399 7.57 5.01 -23.07
CA SER A 399 8.72 4.40 -23.78
C SER A 399 8.64 4.54 -25.32
N ALA A 400 7.60 5.19 -25.85
CA ALA A 400 7.40 5.38 -27.28
C ALA A 400 8.14 6.62 -27.80
N SER A 401 8.79 6.50 -28.97
CA SER A 401 9.44 7.63 -29.67
C SER A 401 8.52 8.83 -29.89
N ASP A 402 7.23 8.55 -30.08
CA ASP A 402 6.19 9.51 -30.46
C ASP A 402 5.39 9.95 -29.22
N TYR A 403 5.93 9.81 -28.01
CA TYR A 403 5.27 10.24 -26.77
C TYR A 403 5.23 11.77 -26.67
N THR A 404 4.05 12.31 -26.40
CA THR A 404 3.83 13.66 -25.90
C THR A 404 2.90 13.60 -24.69
N GLN A 405 3.00 14.58 -23.79
CA GLN A 405 2.18 14.60 -22.57
C GLN A 405 0.67 14.60 -22.90
N GLU A 406 0.24 15.42 -23.85
CA GLU A 406 -1.14 15.47 -24.35
C GLU A 406 -1.64 14.10 -24.83
N LEU A 407 -0.78 13.33 -25.50
CA LEU A 407 -1.09 11.99 -25.99
C LEU A 407 -1.13 10.95 -24.86
N GLY A 408 -0.31 11.11 -23.82
CA GLY A 408 -0.39 10.34 -22.57
C GLY A 408 -1.72 10.56 -21.85
N ASP A 409 -2.07 11.82 -21.62
CA ASP A 409 -3.31 12.23 -20.93
C ASP A 409 -4.56 11.76 -21.70
N LEU A 410 -4.56 11.91 -23.03
CA LEU A 410 -5.63 11.41 -23.91
C LEU A 410 -5.79 9.89 -23.84
N ARG A 411 -4.68 9.13 -23.78
CA ARG A 411 -4.72 7.66 -23.58
C ARG A 411 -5.34 7.33 -22.23
N CYS A 412 -4.89 8.00 -21.16
CA CYS A 412 -5.38 7.79 -19.80
C CYS A 412 -6.90 7.98 -19.68
N MET A 413 -7.44 9.06 -20.25
CA MET A 413 -8.89 9.31 -20.23
C MET A 413 -9.69 8.37 -21.16
N THR A 414 -9.09 7.87 -22.24
CA THR A 414 -9.77 6.91 -23.13
C THR A 414 -10.07 5.57 -22.44
N ILE A 415 -9.26 5.14 -21.46
CA ILE A 415 -9.43 3.87 -20.73
C ILE A 415 -10.81 3.75 -20.05
N PRO A 416 -11.20 4.61 -19.09
CA PRO A 416 -12.50 4.50 -18.41
C PRO A 416 -13.68 4.73 -19.37
N TRP A 417 -13.56 5.67 -20.32
CA TRP A 417 -14.62 5.93 -21.30
C TRP A 417 -14.96 4.68 -22.15
N MET A 418 -13.95 3.97 -22.66
CA MET A 418 -14.15 2.72 -23.40
C MET A 418 -14.70 1.60 -22.51
N LEU A 419 -14.13 1.41 -21.32
CA LEU A 419 -14.52 0.34 -20.39
C LEU A 419 -15.99 0.47 -19.97
N PHE A 420 -16.40 1.65 -19.48
CA PHE A 420 -17.74 1.84 -18.94
C PHE A 420 -18.81 1.96 -20.03
N ILE A 421 -18.54 2.57 -21.20
CA ILE A 421 -19.51 2.53 -22.33
C ILE A 421 -19.70 1.09 -22.82
N GLY A 422 -18.61 0.34 -23.02
CA GLY A 422 -18.68 -1.04 -23.49
C GLY A 422 -19.45 -1.94 -22.51
N PHE A 423 -19.13 -1.87 -21.22
CA PHE A 423 -19.89 -2.53 -20.15
C PHE A 423 -21.39 -2.19 -20.19
N THR A 424 -21.71 -0.89 -20.32
CA THR A 424 -23.09 -0.38 -20.34
C THR A 424 -23.88 -0.95 -21.53
N LEU A 425 -23.27 -1.06 -22.71
CA LEU A 425 -23.90 -1.64 -23.90
C LEU A 425 -24.08 -3.17 -23.79
N ILE A 426 -23.17 -3.88 -23.13
CA ILE A 426 -23.37 -5.31 -22.79
C ILE A 426 -24.57 -5.45 -21.84
N PHE A 427 -24.57 -4.68 -20.75
CA PHE A 427 -25.61 -4.73 -19.73
C PHE A 427 -27.00 -4.48 -20.33
N ALA A 428 -27.12 -3.50 -21.23
CA ALA A 428 -28.35 -3.19 -21.98
C ALA A 428 -29.02 -4.43 -22.56
N ALA A 429 -28.28 -5.21 -23.35
CA ALA A 429 -28.82 -6.35 -24.06
C ALA A 429 -29.17 -7.53 -23.13
N LEU A 430 -28.41 -7.72 -22.05
CA LEU A 430 -28.66 -8.76 -21.06
C LEU A 430 -29.88 -8.42 -20.19
N PHE A 431 -29.94 -7.20 -19.66
CA PHE A 431 -31.05 -6.71 -18.85
C PHE A 431 -32.35 -6.65 -19.65
N ALA A 432 -32.31 -6.18 -20.90
CA ALA A 432 -33.52 -6.06 -21.72
C ALA A 432 -34.22 -7.41 -21.95
N LYS A 433 -33.44 -8.47 -22.20
CA LYS A 433 -33.96 -9.85 -22.32
C LYS A 433 -34.57 -10.34 -21.01
N LEU A 434 -33.88 -10.10 -19.89
CA LEU A 434 -34.30 -10.53 -18.57
C LEU A 434 -35.59 -9.82 -18.10
N TRP A 435 -35.66 -8.50 -18.28
CA TRP A 435 -36.84 -7.70 -17.96
C TRP A 435 -38.06 -8.13 -18.79
N ARG A 436 -37.88 -8.33 -20.10
CA ARG A 436 -38.93 -8.82 -21.01
C ARG A 436 -39.52 -10.15 -20.54
N ILE A 437 -38.67 -11.10 -20.10
CA ILE A 437 -39.12 -12.38 -19.55
C ILE A 437 -39.88 -12.16 -18.23
N ASN A 438 -39.27 -11.49 -17.25
CA ASN A 438 -39.88 -11.29 -15.92
C ASN A 438 -41.20 -10.51 -16.00
N HIS A 439 -41.34 -9.52 -16.88
CA HIS A 439 -42.57 -8.77 -17.09
C HIS A 439 -43.66 -9.60 -17.79
N LEU A 440 -43.31 -10.40 -18.80
CA LEU A 440 -44.26 -11.24 -19.52
C LEU A 440 -44.93 -12.26 -18.58
N PHE A 441 -44.15 -12.96 -17.74
CA PHE A 441 -44.67 -13.93 -16.79
C PHE A 441 -45.48 -13.29 -15.64
N GLN A 442 -45.16 -12.05 -15.23
CA GLN A 442 -45.97 -11.28 -14.28
C GLN A 442 -47.23 -10.65 -14.90
N SER A 443 -47.36 -10.67 -16.23
CA SER A 443 -48.54 -10.20 -16.96
C SER A 443 -49.50 -11.36 -17.26
N SER A 444 -48.97 -12.53 -17.66
CA SER A 444 -49.77 -13.75 -17.83
C SER A 444 -50.36 -14.25 -16.52
N ALA A 445 -49.60 -14.19 -15.41
CA ALA A 445 -50.11 -14.49 -14.06
C ALA A 445 -51.22 -13.54 -13.57
N ARG A 446 -51.44 -12.40 -14.25
CA ARG A 446 -52.54 -11.46 -14.02
C ARG A 446 -53.54 -11.42 -15.18
N PHE A 447 -53.50 -12.41 -16.08
CA PHE A 447 -54.32 -12.56 -17.28
C PHE A 447 -54.41 -11.32 -18.20
N LYS A 448 -53.48 -10.35 -18.05
CA LYS A 448 -53.50 -9.09 -18.81
C LYS A 448 -52.62 -9.23 -20.04
N ARG A 449 -53.22 -9.22 -21.23
CA ARG A 449 -52.50 -9.19 -22.51
C ARG A 449 -51.81 -7.83 -22.69
N VAL A 450 -50.49 -7.80 -22.54
CA VAL A 450 -49.65 -6.60 -22.69
C VAL A 450 -48.67 -6.79 -23.84
N THR A 451 -48.70 -5.89 -24.82
CA THR A 451 -47.73 -5.82 -25.93
C THR A 451 -46.60 -4.87 -25.57
N LEU A 452 -45.52 -5.40 -25.02
CA LEU A 452 -44.29 -4.64 -24.75
C LEU A 452 -43.64 -4.18 -26.06
N LYS A 453 -43.34 -2.88 -26.18
CA LYS A 453 -42.52 -2.35 -27.27
C LYS A 453 -41.04 -2.40 -26.87
N ALA A 454 -40.14 -2.37 -27.85
CA ALA A 454 -38.70 -2.32 -27.59
C ALA A 454 -38.28 -1.04 -26.85
N THR A 455 -38.96 0.08 -27.13
CA THR A 455 -38.79 1.38 -26.46
C THR A 455 -38.86 1.29 -24.94
N ASP A 456 -39.83 0.55 -24.43
CA ASP A 456 -40.18 0.49 -23.01
C ASP A 456 -39.04 -0.15 -22.18
N VAL A 457 -38.23 -0.97 -22.84
CA VAL A 457 -37.05 -1.64 -22.28
C VAL A 457 -35.77 -0.81 -22.44
N MET A 458 -35.73 0.07 -23.43
CA MET A 458 -34.58 0.95 -23.70
C MET A 458 -34.57 2.20 -22.81
N ILE A 459 -35.71 2.64 -22.25
CA ILE A 459 -35.78 3.85 -21.41
C ILE A 459 -34.95 3.72 -20.11
N PRO A 460 -35.10 2.67 -19.28
CA PRO A 460 -34.24 2.49 -18.09
C PRO A 460 -32.75 2.39 -18.44
N MET A 461 -32.46 1.90 -19.65
CA MET A 461 -31.11 1.73 -20.15
C MET A 461 -30.47 3.04 -20.64
N GLY A 462 -31.26 3.90 -21.29
CA GLY A 462 -30.84 5.25 -21.66
C GLY A 462 -30.45 6.05 -20.41
N ILE A 463 -31.26 5.97 -19.34
CA ILE A 463 -30.95 6.59 -18.05
C ILE A 463 -29.61 6.10 -17.49
N LEU A 464 -29.34 4.79 -17.53
CA LEU A 464 -28.07 4.21 -17.07
C LEU A 464 -26.86 4.72 -17.88
N LEU A 465 -26.99 4.76 -19.21
CA LEU A 465 -25.94 5.26 -20.10
C LEU A 465 -25.69 6.75 -19.91
N THR A 466 -26.74 7.57 -19.79
CA THR A 466 -26.62 9.00 -19.49
C THR A 466 -25.98 9.23 -18.13
N ALA A 467 -26.31 8.44 -17.10
CA ALA A 467 -25.70 8.56 -15.78
C ALA A 467 -24.21 8.20 -15.79
N ASN A 468 -23.81 7.08 -16.42
CA ASN A 468 -22.40 6.73 -16.60
C ASN A 468 -21.63 7.81 -17.38
N ALA A 469 -22.18 8.27 -18.51
CA ALA A 469 -21.55 9.31 -19.32
C ALA A 469 -21.44 10.66 -18.59
N ALA A 470 -22.45 11.02 -17.77
CA ALA A 470 -22.41 12.24 -16.96
C ALA A 470 -21.36 12.15 -15.84
N THR A 471 -21.22 11.00 -15.17
CA THR A 471 -20.16 10.81 -14.15
C THR A 471 -18.76 10.82 -14.77
N LEU A 472 -18.58 10.19 -15.93
CA LEU A 472 -17.32 10.24 -16.67
C LEU A 472 -16.99 11.65 -17.17
N LEU A 473 -17.98 12.40 -17.67
CA LEU A 473 -17.80 13.79 -18.08
C LEU A 473 -17.46 14.70 -16.90
N TRP A 474 -18.10 14.50 -15.74
CA TRP A 474 -17.76 15.20 -14.52
C TRP A 474 -16.31 14.94 -14.10
N TRP A 475 -15.87 13.67 -14.07
CA TRP A 475 -14.48 13.30 -13.81
C TRP A 475 -13.53 13.97 -14.82
N THR A 476 -13.88 13.91 -16.12
CA THR A 476 -13.07 14.48 -17.22
C THR A 476 -12.91 15.99 -17.16
N LEU A 477 -13.88 16.72 -16.59
CA LEU A 477 -13.85 18.18 -16.50
C LEU A 477 -13.37 18.72 -15.15
N ALA A 478 -13.36 17.90 -14.10
CA ALA A 478 -13.03 18.33 -12.74
C ALA A 478 -11.69 17.78 -12.22
N ASP A 479 -11.30 16.56 -12.61
CA ASP A 479 -10.05 15.90 -12.17
C ASP A 479 -9.60 14.85 -13.22
N PRO A 480 -9.09 15.27 -14.40
CA PRO A 480 -8.71 14.33 -15.45
C PRO A 480 -7.53 13.45 -15.03
N LEU A 481 -7.63 12.14 -15.28
CA LEU A 481 -6.49 11.23 -15.23
C LEU A 481 -5.45 11.68 -16.27
N THR A 482 -4.28 12.05 -15.78
CA THR A 482 -3.12 12.47 -16.55
C THR A 482 -2.05 11.39 -16.45
N PHE A 483 -1.21 11.23 -17.47
CA PHE A 483 -0.07 10.32 -17.38
C PHE A 483 1.02 10.99 -16.55
N ARG A 484 1.22 10.52 -15.31
CA ARG A 484 2.25 11.06 -14.42
C ARG A 484 3.26 9.97 -14.07
N ARG A 485 4.50 10.37 -13.86
CA ARG A 485 5.49 9.53 -13.18
C ARG A 485 5.45 9.76 -11.68
N SER A 486 5.85 8.75 -10.93
CA SER A 486 6.06 8.83 -9.49
C SER A 486 7.30 8.02 -9.12
N ASP A 487 8.00 8.50 -8.09
CA ASP A 487 9.22 7.87 -7.62
C ASP A 487 8.90 6.55 -6.91
N LEU A 488 9.81 5.58 -7.05
CA LEU A 488 9.77 4.34 -6.28
C LEU A 488 10.63 4.52 -5.02
N GLU A 489 10.33 3.78 -3.96
CA GLU A 489 11.15 3.81 -2.74
C GLU A 489 12.57 3.30 -3.03
N GLY A 490 13.57 4.06 -2.58
CA GLY A 490 14.99 3.80 -2.82
C GLY A 490 15.68 4.94 -3.57
N THR A 491 16.86 5.31 -3.09
CA THR A 491 17.77 6.28 -3.72
C THR A 491 19.16 5.66 -3.90
N ASP A 492 20.01 6.32 -4.68
CA ASP A 492 21.45 6.08 -4.61
C ASP A 492 22.05 6.70 -3.34
N ALA A 493 23.36 6.48 -3.12
CA ALA A 493 24.07 7.00 -1.95
C ALA A 493 24.06 8.54 -1.85
N TRP A 494 23.80 9.24 -2.96
CA TRP A 494 23.73 10.70 -3.03
C TRP A 494 22.28 11.23 -3.00
N ASN A 495 21.35 10.39 -2.49
CA ASN A 495 19.92 10.69 -2.32
C ASN A 495 19.19 11.03 -3.65
N ARG A 496 19.66 10.49 -4.78
CA ARG A 496 18.98 10.63 -6.08
C ARG A 496 18.09 9.43 -6.37
N VAL A 497 16.92 9.65 -6.97
CA VAL A 497 15.93 8.61 -7.27
C VAL A 497 16.48 7.59 -8.28
N ILE A 498 16.58 6.31 -7.89
CA ILE A 498 17.09 5.23 -8.76
C ILE A 498 16.02 4.59 -9.64
N ALA A 499 14.74 4.72 -9.27
CA ALA A 499 13.64 4.11 -10.01
C ALA A 499 12.36 4.96 -9.94
N THR A 500 11.62 4.99 -11.05
CA THR A 500 10.30 5.64 -11.17
C THR A 500 9.33 4.70 -11.87
N TRP A 501 8.03 4.91 -11.68
CA TRP A 501 6.97 4.23 -12.43
C TRP A 501 6.04 5.26 -13.08
N GLY A 502 5.44 4.91 -14.22
CA GLY A 502 4.47 5.75 -14.94
C GLY A 502 3.07 5.17 -14.85
N GLY A 503 2.05 6.03 -14.70
CA GLY A 503 0.66 5.60 -14.60
C GLY A 503 -0.35 6.73 -14.81
N CYS A 504 -1.61 6.33 -15.01
CA CYS A 504 -2.73 7.27 -15.16
C CYS A 504 -3.25 7.65 -13.77
N LEU A 505 -3.00 8.91 -13.37
CA LEU A 505 -3.22 9.43 -12.03
C LEU A 505 -4.10 10.68 -12.08
N SER A 506 -4.98 10.83 -11.11
CA SER A 506 -5.78 12.05 -10.87
C SER A 506 -5.68 12.42 -9.38
N ASP A 507 -6.04 13.65 -9.01
CA ASP A 507 -5.72 14.22 -7.70
C ASP A 507 -6.73 13.83 -6.60
N ASP A 508 -8.00 13.57 -6.95
CA ASP A 508 -8.98 12.88 -6.09
C ASP A 508 -9.88 11.93 -6.91
N PRO A 509 -9.41 10.72 -7.26
CA PRO A 509 -10.19 9.75 -8.02
C PRO A 509 -11.35 9.14 -7.21
N PHE A 510 -11.41 9.32 -5.89
CA PHE A 510 -12.33 8.60 -5.01
C PHE A 510 -13.83 8.89 -5.25
N PRO A 511 -14.32 10.16 -5.26
CA PRO A 511 -15.75 10.43 -5.45
C PRO A 511 -16.27 9.92 -6.81
N TYR A 512 -15.51 10.12 -7.89
CA TYR A 512 -15.91 9.70 -9.24
C TYR A 512 -15.95 8.18 -9.38
N SER A 513 -14.89 7.51 -8.95
CA SER A 513 -14.78 6.04 -9.01
C SER A 513 -15.76 5.34 -8.07
N MET A 514 -16.07 5.91 -6.90
CA MET A 514 -17.10 5.40 -5.99
C MET A 514 -18.50 5.49 -6.62
N VAL A 515 -18.87 6.62 -7.24
CA VAL A 515 -20.17 6.76 -7.91
C VAL A 515 -20.30 5.80 -9.09
N LEU A 516 -19.27 5.69 -9.94
CA LEU A 516 -19.21 4.71 -11.02
C LEU A 516 -19.30 3.27 -10.51
N GLY A 517 -18.59 2.94 -9.43
CA GLY A 517 -18.60 1.63 -8.80
C GLY A 517 -19.98 1.25 -8.26
N LEU A 518 -20.58 2.11 -7.42
CA LEU A 518 -21.91 1.88 -6.84
C LEU A 518 -23.00 1.74 -7.91
N LEU A 519 -22.97 2.60 -8.93
CA LEU A 519 -23.93 2.58 -10.03
C LEU A 519 -23.83 1.26 -10.82
N ASN A 520 -22.62 0.87 -11.27
CA ASN A 520 -22.47 -0.30 -12.13
C ASN A 520 -22.63 -1.61 -11.34
N VAL A 521 -22.03 -1.74 -10.14
CA VAL A 521 -22.14 -2.95 -9.31
C VAL A 521 -23.56 -3.12 -8.76
N GLY A 522 -24.21 -2.05 -8.27
CA GLY A 522 -25.59 -2.13 -7.78
C GLY A 522 -26.57 -2.61 -8.85
N VAL A 523 -26.38 -2.13 -10.09
CA VAL A 523 -27.15 -2.54 -11.25
C VAL A 523 -26.89 -4.01 -11.64
N MET A 524 -25.65 -4.51 -11.52
CA MET A 524 -25.33 -5.94 -11.68
C MET A 524 -25.96 -6.82 -10.59
N VAL A 525 -26.01 -6.36 -9.35
CA VAL A 525 -26.67 -7.08 -8.23
C VAL A 525 -28.18 -7.18 -8.48
N VAL A 526 -28.83 -6.07 -8.88
CA VAL A 526 -30.26 -6.05 -9.24
C VAL A 526 -30.56 -6.98 -10.42
N ALA A 527 -29.73 -6.98 -11.45
CA ALA A 527 -29.88 -7.89 -12.59
C ALA A 527 -29.67 -9.35 -12.21
N SER A 528 -28.64 -9.65 -11.41
CA SER A 528 -28.37 -11.00 -10.89
C SER A 528 -29.53 -11.54 -10.05
N TRP A 529 -30.14 -10.70 -9.20
CA TRP A 529 -31.35 -11.04 -8.44
C TRP A 529 -32.56 -11.30 -9.35
N GLN A 530 -32.79 -10.45 -10.35
CA GLN A 530 -33.84 -10.67 -11.35
C GLN A 530 -33.62 -11.98 -12.15
N ALA A 531 -32.36 -12.33 -12.43
CA ALA A 531 -31.97 -13.55 -13.14
C ALA A 531 -32.17 -14.80 -12.28
N TYR A 532 -31.84 -14.72 -10.99
CA TYR A 532 -32.17 -15.75 -10.01
C TYR A 532 -33.69 -15.97 -9.91
N ARG A 533 -34.49 -14.91 -9.85
CA ARG A 533 -35.97 -15.00 -9.85
C ARG A 533 -36.50 -15.66 -11.13
N ALA A 534 -35.93 -15.34 -12.29
CA ALA A 534 -36.31 -15.94 -13.57
C ALA A 534 -35.99 -17.45 -13.69
N ARG A 535 -35.08 -18.00 -12.87
CA ARG A 535 -34.67 -19.42 -12.91
C ARG A 535 -35.82 -20.42 -12.70
N LYS A 536 -36.92 -20.02 -12.02
CA LYS A 536 -38.08 -20.89 -11.77
C LYS A 536 -38.97 -21.10 -13.00
N ILE A 537 -38.74 -20.37 -14.10
CA ILE A 537 -39.53 -20.43 -15.33
C ILE A 537 -39.00 -21.56 -16.23
N LYS A 538 -39.84 -22.58 -16.49
CA LYS A 538 -39.60 -23.56 -17.56
C LYS A 538 -39.93 -22.94 -18.92
N SER A 539 -38.98 -22.25 -19.53
CA SER A 539 -39.08 -21.83 -20.94
C SER A 539 -38.59 -22.92 -21.88
N GLU A 540 -39.25 -23.12 -23.03
CA GLU A 540 -38.81 -24.05 -24.10
C GLU A 540 -37.40 -23.73 -24.63
N PHE A 541 -36.95 -22.48 -24.43
CA PHE A 541 -35.63 -21.99 -24.77
C PHE A 541 -34.95 -21.49 -23.49
N ALA A 542 -33.89 -22.17 -23.04
CA ALA A 542 -33.24 -21.93 -21.75
C ALA A 542 -32.32 -20.68 -21.72
N GLU A 543 -32.62 -19.63 -22.51
CA GLU A 543 -31.75 -18.46 -22.69
C GLU A 543 -31.49 -17.70 -21.37
N SER A 544 -32.49 -17.64 -20.47
CA SER A 544 -32.38 -16.99 -19.16
C SER A 544 -31.25 -17.57 -18.29
N LYS A 545 -30.97 -18.88 -18.39
CA LYS A 545 -29.86 -19.53 -17.65
C LYS A 545 -28.50 -18.98 -18.09
N PHE A 546 -28.31 -18.76 -19.39
CA PHE A 546 -27.05 -18.26 -19.94
C PHE A 546 -26.86 -16.76 -19.66
N VAL A 547 -27.94 -15.97 -19.71
CA VAL A 547 -27.92 -14.56 -19.26
C VAL A 547 -27.58 -14.47 -17.76
N ALA A 548 -28.17 -15.32 -16.92
CA ALA A 548 -27.86 -15.39 -15.49
C ALA A 548 -26.39 -15.75 -15.23
N MET A 549 -25.88 -16.75 -15.95
CA MET A 549 -24.49 -17.21 -15.86
C MET A 549 -23.50 -16.10 -16.23
N ALA A 550 -23.73 -15.40 -17.35
CA ALA A 550 -22.90 -14.27 -17.76
C ALA A 550 -22.87 -13.15 -16.68
N LEU A 551 -24.03 -12.70 -16.20
CA LEU A 551 -24.12 -11.65 -15.18
C LEU A 551 -23.39 -12.01 -13.87
N VAL A 552 -23.55 -13.26 -13.40
CA VAL A 552 -22.88 -13.73 -12.17
C VAL A 552 -21.37 -13.87 -12.37
N SER A 553 -20.90 -14.37 -13.51
CA SER A 553 -19.46 -14.46 -13.78
C SER A 553 -18.81 -13.08 -13.95
N MET A 554 -19.49 -12.11 -14.59
CA MET A 554 -19.02 -10.72 -14.61
C MET A 554 -18.87 -10.17 -13.19
N LEU A 555 -19.89 -10.36 -12.33
CA LEU A 555 -19.87 -9.89 -10.94
C LEU A 555 -18.74 -10.53 -10.12
N GLN A 556 -18.53 -11.84 -10.28
CA GLN A 556 -17.43 -12.56 -9.62
C GLN A 556 -16.06 -12.01 -10.03
N VAL A 557 -15.84 -11.75 -11.33
CA VAL A 557 -14.56 -11.22 -11.81
C VAL A 557 -14.32 -9.79 -11.30
N SER A 558 -15.34 -8.93 -11.28
CA SER A 558 -15.21 -7.58 -10.69
C SER A 558 -14.93 -7.61 -9.18
N LEU A 559 -15.57 -8.52 -8.43
CA LEU A 559 -15.37 -8.65 -6.97
C LEU A 559 -13.97 -9.17 -6.59
N ILE A 560 -13.34 -9.99 -7.44
CA ILE A 560 -11.98 -10.51 -7.21
C ILE A 560 -10.91 -9.56 -7.77
N GLY A 561 -11.16 -8.99 -8.96
CA GLY A 561 -10.20 -8.13 -9.65
C GLY A 561 -9.98 -6.78 -8.96
N MET A 562 -11.03 -6.10 -8.51
CA MET A 562 -10.89 -4.75 -7.93
C MET A 562 -9.99 -4.71 -6.68
N PRO A 563 -10.10 -5.61 -5.68
CA PRO A 563 -9.15 -5.66 -4.56
C PRO A 563 -7.71 -5.96 -4.98
N LEU A 564 -7.51 -6.86 -5.95
CA LEU A 564 -6.18 -7.20 -6.46
C LEU A 564 -5.51 -6.00 -7.15
N LEU A 565 -6.29 -5.19 -7.88
CA LEU A 565 -5.83 -3.97 -8.54
C LEU A 565 -5.43 -2.86 -7.57
N VAL A 566 -6.05 -2.80 -6.38
CA VAL A 566 -5.61 -1.90 -5.30
C VAL A 566 -4.29 -2.38 -4.69
N LEU A 567 -4.12 -3.70 -4.52
CA LEU A 567 -2.90 -4.30 -3.97
C LEU A 567 -1.67 -4.06 -4.86
N VAL A 568 -1.79 -4.25 -6.18
CA VAL A 568 -0.66 -4.13 -7.12
C VAL A 568 -0.46 -2.73 -7.70
N ARG A 569 -1.15 -1.71 -7.18
CA ARG A 569 -1.20 -0.34 -7.78
C ARG A 569 0.17 0.33 -7.97
N ASN A 570 1.17 -0.04 -7.17
CA ASN A 570 2.53 0.52 -7.23
C ASN A 570 3.44 -0.20 -8.26
N ASP A 571 3.01 -1.34 -8.82
CA ASP A 571 3.72 -2.08 -9.87
C ASP A 571 2.96 -1.92 -11.21
N PRO A 572 3.48 -1.11 -12.16
CA PRO A 572 2.79 -0.87 -13.42
C PRO A 572 2.63 -2.13 -14.26
N ARG A 573 3.53 -3.12 -14.14
CA ARG A 573 3.51 -4.37 -14.91
C ARG A 573 2.46 -5.33 -14.35
N ALA A 574 2.44 -5.53 -13.03
CA ALA A 574 1.42 -6.37 -12.39
C ALA A 574 0.02 -5.76 -12.49
N TRP A 575 -0.11 -4.44 -12.39
CA TRP A 575 -1.38 -3.73 -12.56
C TRP A 575 -1.90 -3.81 -14.01
N TYR A 576 -1.04 -3.53 -15.00
CA TYR A 576 -1.35 -3.69 -16.42
C TYR A 576 -1.81 -5.10 -16.78
N TRP A 577 -1.09 -6.11 -16.29
CA TRP A 577 -1.42 -7.53 -16.49
C TRP A 577 -2.79 -7.86 -15.91
N THR A 578 -3.04 -7.44 -14.67
CA THR A 578 -4.29 -7.71 -13.95
C THR A 578 -5.48 -7.03 -14.63
N MET A 579 -5.36 -5.76 -15.03
CA MET A 579 -6.39 -5.05 -15.79
C MET A 579 -6.70 -5.74 -17.12
N SER A 580 -5.67 -6.02 -17.93
CA SER A 580 -5.81 -6.63 -19.25
C SER A 580 -6.48 -8.00 -19.18
N LEU A 581 -6.06 -8.83 -18.22
CA LEU A 581 -6.62 -10.16 -17.99
C LEU A 581 -8.07 -10.08 -17.47
N MET A 582 -8.39 -9.15 -16.56
CA MET A 582 -9.75 -8.93 -16.06
C MET A 582 -10.70 -8.56 -17.20
N ILE A 583 -10.33 -7.59 -18.04
CA ILE A 583 -11.13 -7.17 -19.21
C ILE A 583 -11.30 -8.35 -20.18
N PHE A 584 -10.23 -9.07 -20.50
CA PHE A 584 -10.27 -10.23 -21.40
C PHE A 584 -11.21 -11.33 -20.91
N ILE A 585 -11.16 -11.70 -19.63
CA ILE A 585 -12.03 -12.74 -19.06
C ILE A 585 -13.50 -12.31 -19.13
N ILE A 586 -13.82 -11.07 -18.77
CA ILE A 586 -15.19 -10.53 -18.85
C ILE A 586 -15.70 -10.57 -20.30
N CYS A 587 -14.91 -10.06 -21.25
CA CYS A 587 -15.23 -10.07 -22.68
C CYS A 587 -15.48 -11.50 -23.21
N MET A 588 -14.58 -12.43 -22.92
CA MET A 588 -14.68 -13.82 -23.39
C MET A 588 -15.87 -14.55 -22.79
N VAL A 589 -16.09 -14.48 -21.46
CA VAL A 589 -17.20 -15.16 -20.81
C VAL A 589 -18.54 -14.66 -21.36
N VAL A 590 -18.70 -13.35 -21.54
CA VAL A 590 -19.92 -12.76 -22.12
C VAL A 590 -20.18 -13.29 -23.53
N LEU A 591 -19.18 -13.29 -24.42
CA LEU A 591 -19.36 -13.82 -25.79
C LEU A 591 -19.68 -15.32 -25.79
N LEU A 592 -18.84 -16.13 -25.17
CA LEU A 592 -18.90 -17.58 -25.27
C LEU A 592 -20.20 -18.13 -24.65
N VAL A 593 -20.61 -17.62 -23.48
CA VAL A 593 -21.84 -18.04 -22.80
C VAL A 593 -23.11 -17.61 -23.56
N ILE A 594 -23.11 -16.44 -24.21
CA ILE A 594 -24.30 -15.92 -24.92
C ILE A 594 -24.45 -16.49 -26.34
N PHE A 595 -23.37 -16.75 -27.06
CA PHE A 595 -23.41 -17.16 -28.47
C PHE A 595 -23.31 -18.68 -28.70
N ILE A 596 -22.41 -19.41 -28.03
CA ILE A 596 -22.19 -20.85 -28.30
C ILE A 596 -23.48 -21.69 -28.18
N PRO A 597 -24.34 -21.51 -27.16
CA PRO A 597 -25.59 -22.26 -27.07
C PRO A 597 -26.50 -22.04 -28.29
N LYS A 598 -26.56 -20.80 -28.80
CA LYS A 598 -27.38 -20.44 -29.96
C LYS A 598 -26.85 -21.08 -31.24
N MET A 599 -25.53 -21.06 -31.45
CA MET A 599 -24.89 -21.75 -32.57
C MET A 599 -25.19 -23.26 -32.55
N ASN A 600 -25.11 -23.89 -31.38
CA ASN A 600 -25.39 -25.32 -31.21
C ASN A 600 -26.88 -25.65 -31.43
N HIS A 601 -27.81 -24.79 -31.03
CA HIS A 601 -29.24 -24.95 -31.36
C HIS A 601 -29.52 -24.79 -32.86
N VAL A 602 -28.90 -23.81 -33.54
CA VAL A 602 -29.02 -23.65 -35.00
C VAL A 602 -28.48 -24.88 -35.75
N ARG A 603 -27.30 -25.39 -35.37
CA ARG A 603 -26.73 -26.63 -35.94
C ARG A 603 -27.65 -27.84 -35.75
N LYS A 604 -28.22 -28.02 -34.55
CA LYS A 604 -29.17 -29.13 -34.28
C LYS A 604 -30.47 -29.02 -35.09
N HIS A 605 -31.01 -27.81 -35.26
CA HIS A 605 -32.19 -27.61 -36.12
C HIS A 605 -31.89 -27.91 -37.60
N ALA A 606 -30.72 -27.52 -38.12
CA ALA A 606 -30.31 -27.85 -39.49
C ALA A 606 -30.22 -29.37 -39.70
N MET A 607 -29.57 -30.10 -38.78
CA MET A 607 -29.45 -31.56 -38.85
C MET A 607 -30.81 -32.27 -38.77
N HIS A 608 -31.72 -31.82 -37.91
CA HIS A 608 -33.02 -32.45 -37.77
C HIS A 608 -33.94 -32.24 -38.98
N ASN A 609 -33.90 -31.10 -39.68
CA ASN A 609 -34.71 -30.92 -40.87
C ASN A 609 -34.35 -31.96 -41.95
N ASP A 610 -33.08 -32.05 -42.35
CA ASP A 610 -32.66 -32.94 -43.43
C ASP A 610 -32.87 -34.43 -43.09
N ALA A 611 -32.40 -34.88 -41.91
CA ALA A 611 -32.49 -36.28 -41.54
C ALA A 611 -33.92 -36.72 -41.19
N SER A 612 -34.69 -35.88 -40.49
CA SER A 612 -36.04 -36.25 -40.04
C SER A 612 -37.07 -36.12 -41.17
N GLN A 613 -36.98 -35.10 -42.04
CA GLN A 613 -37.88 -35.00 -43.19
C GLN A 613 -37.65 -36.16 -44.18
N ARG A 614 -36.38 -36.50 -44.50
CA ARG A 614 -36.09 -37.67 -45.36
C ARG A 614 -36.66 -38.96 -44.79
N LYS A 615 -36.56 -39.17 -43.46
CA LYS A 615 -37.13 -40.36 -42.81
C LYS A 615 -38.65 -40.36 -42.81
N ILE A 616 -39.30 -39.26 -42.44
CA ILE A 616 -40.77 -39.12 -42.45
C ILE A 616 -41.35 -39.29 -43.87
N ILE A 617 -40.66 -38.80 -44.90
CA ILE A 617 -41.05 -38.98 -46.31
C ILE A 617 -40.85 -40.44 -46.75
N ALA A 618 -39.74 -41.10 -46.37
CA ALA A 618 -39.53 -42.52 -46.68
C ALA A 618 -40.56 -43.44 -46.00
N ASP A 619 -40.90 -43.16 -44.74
CA ASP A 619 -41.87 -43.94 -43.97
C ASP A 619 -43.33 -43.71 -44.46
N SER A 620 -43.68 -42.48 -44.90
CA SER A 620 -45.00 -42.20 -45.48
C SER A 620 -45.18 -42.77 -46.90
N ILE A 621 -44.12 -42.79 -47.72
CA ILE A 621 -44.10 -43.50 -49.00
C ILE A 621 -44.30 -45.00 -48.76
N ARG A 622 -43.59 -45.60 -47.79
CA ARG A 622 -43.77 -47.01 -47.40
C ARG A 622 -45.21 -47.33 -46.96
N GLN A 623 -45.82 -46.49 -46.12
CA GLN A 623 -47.22 -46.68 -45.72
C GLN A 623 -48.18 -46.61 -46.92
N THR A 624 -47.99 -45.61 -47.79
CA THR A 624 -48.84 -45.43 -48.98
C THR A 624 -48.74 -46.63 -49.93
N GLN A 625 -47.52 -47.13 -50.15
CA GLN A 625 -47.25 -48.26 -51.04
C GLN A 625 -47.73 -49.60 -50.47
N ASN A 626 -47.68 -49.78 -49.14
CA ASN A 626 -48.30 -50.92 -48.46
C ASN A 626 -49.83 -50.89 -48.58
N ASN A 627 -50.47 -49.72 -48.41
CA ASN A 627 -51.92 -49.57 -48.51
C ASN A 627 -52.44 -49.88 -49.94
N LEU A 628 -51.70 -49.47 -50.97
CA LEU A 628 -52.01 -49.79 -52.37
C LEU A 628 -51.91 -51.30 -52.68
N ASN A 629 -50.97 -52.01 -52.02
CA ASN A 629 -50.86 -53.46 -52.11
C ASN A 629 -51.97 -54.19 -51.33
N SER A 630 -52.45 -53.66 -50.21
CA SER A 630 -53.57 -54.26 -49.47
C SER A 630 -54.92 -54.05 -50.17
N ASP A 631 -55.18 -52.88 -50.77
CA ASP A 631 -56.43 -52.62 -51.51
C ASP A 631 -56.56 -53.48 -52.78
N SER A 632 -55.43 -53.79 -53.42
CA SER A 632 -55.40 -54.67 -54.59
C SER A 632 -55.56 -56.17 -54.24
N GLN A 633 -55.20 -56.60 -53.03
CA GLN A 633 -55.57 -57.93 -52.52
C GLN A 633 -57.02 -57.99 -52.01
N ALA A 634 -57.49 -56.96 -51.28
CA ALA A 634 -58.81 -56.96 -50.65
C ALA A 634 -59.97 -57.05 -51.68
N ARG A 635 -59.82 -56.40 -52.84
CA ARG A 635 -60.84 -56.42 -53.92
C ARG A 635 -60.99 -57.78 -54.64
N GLY A 636 -60.14 -58.76 -54.35
CA GLY A 636 -60.22 -60.10 -54.95
C GLY A 636 -61.07 -61.13 -54.19
N SER A 637 -61.58 -60.84 -52.99
CA SER A 637 -61.98 -61.91 -52.05
C SER A 637 -63.31 -61.74 -51.28
N GLN A 638 -64.13 -60.71 -51.54
CA GLN A 638 -65.37 -60.48 -50.77
C GLN A 638 -66.63 -60.31 -51.63
N THR A 639 -67.11 -61.43 -52.20
CA THR A 639 -68.39 -61.55 -52.92
C THR A 639 -69.26 -62.70 -52.40
N LEU A 640 -69.42 -62.87 -51.08
CA LEU A 640 -70.38 -63.83 -50.48
C LEU A 640 -70.83 -63.45 -49.05
N HIS A 641 -72.16 -63.52 -48.81
CA HIS A 641 -72.91 -63.41 -47.53
C HIS A 641 -72.88 -62.02 -46.80
N ARG A 642 -73.96 -61.33 -46.36
CA ARG A 642 -75.31 -61.65 -45.80
C ARG A 642 -75.24 -62.07 -44.30
N ARG A 643 -76.01 -61.56 -43.31
CA ARG A 643 -77.35 -60.89 -43.27
C ARG A 643 -77.64 -60.11 -41.93
N SER A 644 -78.34 -58.96 -42.00
CA SER A 644 -79.40 -58.37 -41.09
C SER A 644 -79.26 -58.04 -39.58
N VAL A 645 -79.52 -56.74 -39.22
CA VAL A 645 -80.62 -56.15 -38.34
C VAL A 645 -80.66 -56.52 -36.81
N PRO A 646 -81.20 -55.71 -35.81
CA PRO A 646 -81.94 -54.42 -35.80
C PRO A 646 -81.33 -53.28 -34.89
N TYR A 647 -82.17 -52.30 -34.49
CA TYR A 647 -81.92 -51.02 -33.78
C TYR A 647 -82.99 -50.80 -32.67
N SER A 648 -82.68 -50.20 -31.50
CA SER A 648 -83.57 -49.30 -30.69
C SER A 648 -83.09 -48.95 -29.24
N ASN A 649 -83.09 -47.65 -28.95
CA ASN A 649 -83.70 -46.89 -27.82
C ASN A 649 -83.71 -47.28 -26.30
N ASP A 650 -83.60 -46.19 -25.51
CA ASP A 650 -84.44 -45.73 -24.37
C ASP A 650 -83.96 -45.77 -22.89
N LEU A 651 -84.72 -45.08 -22.02
CA LEU A 651 -84.21 -44.23 -20.93
C LEU A 651 -84.81 -44.51 -19.52
N SER A 652 -83.96 -44.48 -18.46
CA SER A 652 -84.34 -44.34 -17.02
C SER A 652 -85.12 -45.51 -16.36
N THR A 653 -85.44 -45.58 -15.05
CA THR A 653 -85.28 -44.69 -13.86
C THR A 653 -85.22 -45.51 -12.54
N SER A 654 -84.54 -45.04 -11.48
CA SER A 654 -84.83 -45.24 -10.01
C SER A 654 -83.74 -44.58 -9.14
N PHE A 655 -84.03 -43.59 -8.26
CA PHE A 655 -84.50 -43.66 -6.83
C PHE A 655 -83.40 -44.12 -5.84
N VAL A 656 -83.09 -43.49 -4.69
CA VAL A 656 -83.59 -42.34 -3.85
C VAL A 656 -82.32 -41.57 -3.34
N GLY A 657 -82.19 -40.24 -3.16
CA GLY A 657 -82.98 -39.22 -2.42
C GLY A 657 -82.41 -39.03 -0.99
N THR A 658 -82.49 -37.89 -0.27
CA THR A 658 -82.93 -36.47 -0.48
C THR A 658 -82.44 -35.68 0.78
N LEU A 659 -82.19 -34.37 0.91
CA LEU A 659 -82.37 -33.11 0.13
C LEU A 659 -80.95 -32.48 -0.12
N GLY A 660 -80.61 -31.16 -0.15
CA GLY A 660 -81.24 -29.82 0.00
C GLY A 660 -80.16 -28.80 0.46
N ALA A 661 -80.20 -27.47 0.22
CA ALA A 661 -81.07 -26.59 -0.58
C ALA A 661 -80.28 -25.28 -0.98
N ASN A 662 -80.97 -24.15 -1.23
CA ASN A 662 -80.40 -22.86 -1.73
C ASN A 662 -80.03 -21.88 -0.56
N ASP A 663 -79.47 -20.66 -0.70
CA ASP A 663 -79.41 -19.71 -1.85
C ASP A 663 -78.30 -18.62 -1.72
N GLY A 664 -78.05 -17.84 -2.78
CA GLY A 664 -78.13 -16.37 -2.66
C GLY A 664 -76.95 -15.48 -2.20
N SER A 665 -75.86 -15.38 -2.97
CA SER A 665 -75.11 -14.11 -3.24
C SER A 665 -74.26 -13.36 -2.18
N ASN A 666 -73.42 -12.44 -2.69
CA ASN A 666 -72.93 -11.17 -2.08
C ASN A 666 -71.78 -11.09 -1.03
N HIS A 667 -70.59 -10.68 -1.53
CA HIS A 667 -69.90 -9.40 -1.23
C HIS A 667 -68.83 -9.25 -0.08
N TRP A 668 -67.54 -9.30 -0.50
CA TRP A 668 -66.37 -8.48 -0.07
C TRP A 668 -65.58 -8.67 1.27
N MET A 669 -64.25 -8.50 1.13
CA MET A 669 -63.19 -8.20 2.13
C MET A 669 -62.86 -9.25 3.23
N ALA A 670 -61.64 -9.35 3.80
CA ALA A 670 -60.26 -8.90 3.42
C ALA A 670 -59.21 -9.56 4.37
N LYS A 671 -57.92 -9.20 4.23
CA LYS A 671 -56.75 -9.52 5.12
C LYS A 671 -56.21 -10.98 5.02
N GLU A 672 -54.91 -11.20 4.73
CA GLU A 672 -53.68 -11.16 5.57
C GLU A 672 -53.58 -12.33 6.58
N SER A 673 -52.41 -12.94 6.86
CA SER A 673 -51.10 -13.01 6.16
C SER A 673 -50.23 -14.12 6.80
N SER A 674 -49.02 -14.35 6.26
CA SER A 674 -47.86 -14.97 6.94
C SER A 674 -47.83 -16.50 7.19
N ALA A 675 -46.69 -17.13 6.81
CA ALA A 675 -46.17 -18.40 7.36
C ALA A 675 -45.17 -18.05 8.52
N VAL A 676 -44.40 -18.92 9.21
CA VAL A 676 -43.53 -20.05 8.82
C VAL A 676 -43.13 -20.84 10.09
N PRO A 677 -42.79 -22.14 10.00
CA PRO A 677 -41.70 -22.75 10.80
C PRO A 677 -40.67 -23.47 9.87
N SER A 678 -39.35 -23.64 10.16
CA SER A 678 -38.61 -23.92 11.41
C SER A 678 -38.82 -25.36 11.92
N ALA A 679 -37.83 -26.20 12.31
CA ALA A 679 -36.37 -26.25 12.10
C ALA A 679 -35.92 -27.75 12.14
N ALA A 680 -34.62 -28.07 12.27
CA ALA A 680 -34.04 -29.38 11.91
C ALA A 680 -33.60 -30.33 13.06
N SER A 681 -33.46 -31.62 12.73
CA SER A 681 -32.88 -32.73 13.54
C SER A 681 -32.70 -34.02 12.67
N SER A 682 -31.81 -34.99 12.90
CA SER A 682 -30.52 -35.04 13.66
C SER A 682 -29.81 -36.41 13.52
N VAL A 683 -28.48 -36.42 13.32
CA VAL A 683 -27.49 -37.46 13.78
C VAL A 683 -27.46 -38.88 13.14
N SER A 684 -26.24 -39.47 13.09
CA SER A 684 -25.84 -40.91 12.87
C SER A 684 -25.95 -41.54 11.46
N SER A 685 -25.14 -42.54 11.01
CA SER A 685 -23.80 -43.09 11.44
C SER A 685 -23.24 -44.16 10.44
N HIS A 686 -21.95 -44.56 10.57
CA HIS A 686 -21.24 -45.71 9.93
C HIS A 686 -20.92 -45.61 8.40
N ALA A 687 -19.76 -45.97 7.80
CA ALA A 687 -18.67 -46.98 7.94
C ALA A 687 -18.83 -48.21 6.98
N SER A 688 -17.83 -48.84 6.33
CA SER A 688 -16.35 -48.66 6.17
C SER A 688 -15.74 -49.66 5.13
N GLN A 689 -14.43 -49.57 4.77
CA GLN A 689 -13.55 -50.57 4.07
C GLN A 689 -13.75 -50.81 2.53
N SER A 690 -12.81 -51.32 1.69
CA SER A 690 -11.32 -51.29 1.63
C SER A 690 -10.68 -51.94 0.34
N THR A 691 -9.77 -51.24 -0.38
CA THR A 691 -8.58 -51.73 -1.19
C THR A 691 -8.76 -52.86 -2.27
N PRO A 692 -7.74 -53.40 -3.03
CA PRO A 692 -6.28 -53.10 -3.19
C PRO A 692 -5.65 -53.06 -4.65
N GLN A 693 -4.35 -52.71 -4.72
CA GLN A 693 -3.24 -53.20 -5.61
C GLN A 693 -3.12 -52.89 -7.15
N GLY A 694 -1.85 -52.68 -7.60
CA GLY A 694 -1.38 -52.71 -9.02
C GLY A 694 0.04 -52.11 -9.26
N SER A 695 0.94 -52.81 -9.98
CA SER A 695 2.34 -52.46 -10.40
C SER A 695 2.86 -53.51 -11.43
N PRO A 696 4.07 -53.50 -12.08
CA PRO A 696 5.28 -52.64 -11.96
C PRO A 696 5.96 -52.28 -13.35
N GLU A 697 7.32 -52.21 -13.39
CA GLU A 697 8.28 -52.11 -14.56
C GLU A 697 8.56 -50.71 -15.19
N ARG A 698 9.70 -50.41 -15.87
CA ARG A 698 11.18 -50.69 -15.78
C ARG A 698 11.86 -49.74 -16.83
N SER A 699 13.05 -49.10 -16.72
CA SER A 699 14.43 -49.63 -16.65
C SER A 699 15.53 -48.51 -16.74
N SER A 700 16.76 -48.77 -16.24
CA SER A 700 18.10 -48.18 -16.65
C SER A 700 18.32 -46.64 -16.63
N LEU A 701 19.46 -46.04 -16.19
CA LEU A 701 20.88 -46.46 -16.15
C LEU A 701 21.64 -45.83 -14.93
N THR A 702 22.99 -45.91 -14.88
CA THR A 702 23.85 -45.85 -13.65
C THR A 702 24.69 -44.55 -13.41
N PRO A 703 25.28 -44.35 -12.19
CA PRO A 703 25.80 -43.06 -11.63
C PRO A 703 27.36 -42.92 -11.76
N PRO A 704 28.18 -42.12 -10.98
CA PRO A 704 27.95 -41.36 -9.73
C PRO A 704 28.71 -40.00 -9.53
N ILE A 705 28.76 -39.54 -8.26
CA ILE A 705 29.52 -38.42 -7.64
C ILE A 705 28.82 -37.05 -7.69
N GLY A 706 28.64 -36.28 -6.60
CA GLY A 706 28.80 -36.61 -5.17
C GLY A 706 29.22 -35.42 -4.28
N LEU A 707 28.28 -34.83 -3.53
CA LEU A 707 28.53 -33.87 -2.43
C LEU A 707 27.48 -34.07 -1.30
N PRO A 708 27.79 -33.77 -0.02
CA PRO A 708 26.96 -34.10 1.13
C PRO A 708 25.89 -33.04 1.50
N ALA A 709 25.06 -33.36 2.49
CA ALA A 709 23.87 -32.61 2.88
C ALA A 709 24.14 -31.29 3.64
N VAL A 710 23.19 -30.36 3.51
CA VAL A 710 23.01 -29.20 4.39
C VAL A 710 22.14 -29.61 5.59
N PRO A 711 22.50 -29.27 6.83
CA PRO A 711 21.58 -29.35 7.97
C PRO A 711 20.64 -28.14 7.98
N GLU A 712 19.34 -28.37 8.18
CA GLU A 712 18.41 -27.29 8.54
C GLU A 712 18.75 -26.77 9.95
N LEU A 713 18.76 -25.45 10.13
CA LEU A 713 18.59 -24.84 11.44
C LEU A 713 17.67 -23.62 11.33
N SER A 714 16.53 -23.67 12.01
CA SER A 714 15.53 -22.62 12.05
C SER A 714 15.94 -21.48 12.98
N LEU A 715 15.85 -20.25 12.50
CA LEU A 715 15.78 -19.05 13.33
C LEU A 715 14.65 -18.16 12.80
N ASP A 716 13.71 -17.81 13.67
CA ASP A 716 12.59 -16.92 13.34
C ASP A 716 13.07 -15.47 13.27
N ASN A 717 12.83 -14.81 12.14
CA ASN A 717 13.00 -13.36 12.02
C ASN A 717 11.70 -12.66 12.48
N PRO A 718 11.71 -11.80 13.51
CA PRO A 718 10.62 -10.87 13.76
C PRO A 718 10.62 -9.76 12.69
N GLU A 719 9.44 -9.42 12.17
CA GLU A 719 9.29 -8.33 11.19
C GLU A 719 9.57 -6.95 11.83
N PRO A 720 10.27 -6.03 11.16
CA PRO A 720 10.45 -4.66 11.64
C PRO A 720 9.15 -3.85 11.47
N SER A 721 8.30 -3.85 12.49
CA SER A 721 7.03 -3.12 12.50
C SER A 721 7.23 -1.61 12.73
N SER A 722 7.50 -0.84 11.66
CA SER A 722 7.56 0.62 11.73
C SER A 722 6.81 1.32 10.57
N THR A 723 5.50 1.51 10.72
CA THR A 723 4.72 2.38 9.83
C THR A 723 5.07 3.85 10.09
N ALA A 724 5.97 4.41 9.28
CA ALA A 724 6.32 5.83 9.33
C ALA A 724 5.13 6.70 8.85
N SER A 725 4.48 7.41 9.77
CA SER A 725 3.43 8.36 9.43
C SER A 725 4.02 9.65 8.85
N ILE A 726 3.86 9.87 7.54
CA ILE A 726 4.27 11.11 6.88
C ILE A 726 3.43 12.29 7.43
N ILE A 727 4.09 13.23 8.10
CA ILE A 727 3.49 14.49 8.55
C ILE A 727 3.93 15.60 7.59
N ALA A 728 2.97 16.28 6.97
CA ALA A 728 3.22 17.37 6.04
C ALA A 728 3.80 18.62 6.75
N PRO A 729 4.65 19.43 6.07
CA PRO A 729 5.35 20.54 6.70
C PRO A 729 4.43 21.72 7.05
N GLY A 730 4.06 21.82 8.33
CA GLY A 730 3.41 23.00 8.91
C GLY A 730 4.41 24.15 9.12
N SER A 731 4.02 25.38 8.80
CA SER A 731 4.93 26.54 8.77
C SER A 731 5.43 26.96 10.16
N ILE A 732 6.72 26.78 10.42
CA ILE A 732 7.41 27.39 11.57
C ILE A 732 7.74 28.85 11.24
N LYS A 733 7.19 29.79 12.01
CA LYS A 733 7.57 31.21 11.94
C LYS A 733 8.86 31.45 12.71
N SER A 734 9.74 32.28 12.14
CA SER A 734 10.96 32.73 12.80
C SER A 734 10.68 33.60 14.03
N TYR A 735 11.38 33.31 15.12
CA TYR A 735 11.47 34.16 16.31
C TYR A 735 12.93 34.58 16.52
N LEU A 736 13.29 35.73 15.95
CA LEU A 736 14.48 36.48 16.33
C LEU A 736 14.02 37.77 17.03
N GLY A 737 14.38 37.91 18.30
CA GLY A 737 13.99 39.04 19.14
C GLY A 737 15.10 39.43 20.11
N GLY A 738 15.92 40.40 19.69
CA GLY A 738 16.92 41.08 20.54
C GLY A 738 16.60 42.58 20.61
N PRO A 739 16.89 43.27 21.73
CA PRO A 739 16.38 44.62 21.98
C PRO A 739 17.14 45.75 21.23
N SER A 740 16.46 46.88 21.09
CA SER A 740 16.86 48.06 20.30
C SER A 740 17.68 49.11 21.06
N SER A 741 18.57 49.84 20.37
CA SER A 741 19.14 51.11 20.86
C SER A 741 19.43 52.15 19.75
N SER A 742 18.45 53.06 19.55
CA SER A 742 18.59 54.51 19.23
C SER A 742 19.55 55.09 18.17
N ASN A 743 19.00 56.00 17.35
CA ASN A 743 19.63 57.17 16.68
C ASN A 743 20.54 56.91 15.44
N SER A 744 20.60 57.76 14.40
CA SER A 744 19.96 59.08 14.14
C SER A 744 19.74 59.41 12.64
N THR A 745 18.87 60.41 12.40
CA THR A 745 18.74 61.36 11.24
C THR A 745 20.02 61.70 10.45
N SER A 746 20.01 62.19 9.18
CA SER A 746 18.97 62.45 8.14
C SER A 746 19.58 63.15 6.89
N ARG A 747 19.02 63.00 5.67
CA ARG A 747 18.68 64.11 4.71
C ARG A 747 18.07 63.66 3.36
N ASN A 748 17.50 64.61 2.62
CA ASN A 748 16.91 64.49 1.28
C ASN A 748 17.77 65.22 0.23
N GLU A 749 17.58 64.90 -1.06
CA GLU A 749 17.32 65.80 -2.23
C GLU A 749 17.25 64.90 -3.50
N GLU A 750 16.13 64.88 -4.24
CA GLU A 750 15.79 65.68 -5.45
C GLU A 750 16.62 65.37 -6.73
N ALA A 751 16.13 65.49 -7.97
CA ALA A 751 14.79 65.32 -8.59
C ALA A 751 14.91 65.46 -10.13
N ASN A 752 13.99 64.86 -10.91
CA ASN A 752 13.65 65.21 -12.33
C ASN A 752 14.74 65.04 -13.43
N ASN A 753 14.42 65.00 -14.75
CA ASN A 753 13.24 64.55 -15.52
C ASN A 753 13.61 64.51 -17.05
N GLU A 754 12.65 64.19 -17.91
CA GLU A 754 12.58 64.42 -19.38
C GLU A 754 13.25 63.38 -20.31
N ALA A 755 12.82 63.40 -21.59
CA ALA A 755 12.91 62.27 -22.52
C ALA A 755 12.65 62.68 -23.99
N ARG A 756 12.69 61.66 -24.88
CA ARG A 756 12.18 61.56 -26.27
C ARG A 756 13.10 61.89 -27.47
N ASN A 757 12.87 61.10 -28.52
CA ASN A 757 12.90 61.45 -29.96
C ASN A 757 14.30 61.63 -30.63
N GLU A 758 14.61 61.14 -31.85
CA GLU A 758 13.81 60.48 -32.93
C GLU A 758 14.48 59.23 -33.59
N THR A 759 13.95 58.83 -34.75
CA THR A 759 14.00 57.51 -35.42
C THR A 759 15.12 57.30 -36.48
N PRO A 760 15.34 56.04 -36.94
CA PRO A 760 16.35 55.65 -37.97
C PRO A 760 15.75 55.82 -39.41
N PRO A 761 16.23 55.18 -40.53
CA PRO A 761 17.30 54.17 -40.75
C PRO A 761 18.16 54.36 -42.04
N THR A 762 19.01 53.37 -42.39
CA THR A 762 18.98 52.57 -43.66
C THR A 762 20.15 51.57 -43.77
N SER A 763 19.94 50.49 -44.54
CA SER A 763 20.90 49.70 -45.36
C SER A 763 22.17 49.09 -44.69
N ASP A 764 22.35 47.76 -44.69
CA ASP A 764 22.95 46.89 -45.75
C ASP A 764 24.50 47.00 -45.79
N GLU A 765 25.32 45.99 -46.12
CA GLU A 765 25.08 44.65 -46.70
C GLU A 765 26.22 43.67 -46.30
N ASP A 766 25.99 42.37 -46.47
CA ASP A 766 26.95 41.26 -46.68
C ASP A 766 28.49 41.48 -46.57
N ARG A 767 29.16 40.73 -45.67
CA ARG A 767 29.88 39.49 -46.08
C ARG A 767 30.50 38.64 -44.96
N SER A 768 30.50 37.33 -45.21
CA SER A 768 31.22 36.26 -44.49
C SER A 768 32.58 35.93 -45.11
N GLY A 769 33.56 35.46 -44.33
CA GLY A 769 34.67 34.62 -44.83
C GLY A 769 35.98 34.63 -44.02
N GLY A 770 36.55 33.43 -43.76
CA GLY A 770 37.82 33.20 -43.05
C GLY A 770 37.63 33.04 -41.53
N LEU A 771 37.82 31.89 -40.86
CA LEU A 771 38.86 30.84 -40.88
C LEU A 771 40.19 31.25 -40.24
N GLU A 772 40.55 30.52 -39.15
CA GLU A 772 41.86 29.89 -38.85
C GLU A 772 43.11 30.82 -38.82
N ASP A 773 43.92 30.90 -37.75
CA ASP A 773 44.27 29.91 -36.70
C ASP A 773 44.74 30.53 -35.35
N ASP A 774 44.80 29.66 -34.34
CA ASP A 774 45.83 29.53 -33.27
C ASP A 774 46.01 30.52 -32.07
N ASN A 775 46.14 29.89 -30.88
CA ASN A 775 46.73 30.36 -29.60
C ASN A 775 46.10 31.61 -28.92
N VAL A 776 45.67 31.60 -27.64
CA VAL A 776 46.14 30.88 -26.43
C VAL A 776 44.97 30.47 -25.54
#